data_AF-A0A2K2U0R4-F1
#
_entry.id   AF-A0A2K2U0R4-F1
#
_cell.length_a   1.000
_cell.length_b   1.000
_cell.length_c   1.000
_cell.angle_alpha   90.00
_cell.angle_beta   90.00
_cell.angle_gamma   90.00
#
_symmetry.space_group_name_H-M   'P 1'
#
loop_
_entity.id
_entity.type
_entity.pdbx_description
1 polymer ?
#
loop_
_entity_poly.entity_id
_entity_poly.type
_entity_poly.pdbx_seq_one_letter_code
_entity_poly.pdbx_strand_id
1 'polypeptide(L)'
;MRKLVKNKAGSIELSQQISVISTAILILLMFCFLVLTISISTKLAAQAEIISNHPFEVVISAGDVKLYVSEMSLRTERLKRHHSRDDVEIAGGKLEELILSLEKPVTQMEDLYLGDAKDVQALKSTLELLKAEQDDYLVFCEQPDLTETDIEAYAQKHLQPLYDLALQQTEGIIGIAQAKKVGYGVTAEMLRTTNLIGSVVLMVLMLAVLLISQYVLHRQRKELIYRSKLFDNLSLSIDDAFIIQNADTGVIGYRGLNLERILGVPMTDMENLYDGMKEEDARAFRKAARDHKFTSPFEKLVEYTKPNREKCWMLIRVYQADELKTSQLITVFSDRTEEVRSRQALQDAMMTAERANQAKSEFLSRMSHEIRTPLNAIIGMTTIAAASVKEPSRVEDCLSKINFSSKHLLMLINDVLDMSKIESSKMALLNEPFDMFELVNGFVSTVYAQTKEKGIEFTETMEGFGDADVFIGDSLRLNQILLNLSSNAVKFTAPGGSIHLSVSRHRNGNTADVIRFILSDTGIGMTKEAVEKIFQPFEQADASIAKRYGGTGLGMSITRNLITLMGGQIQIESEPGAGTTCIVDLPFKKGEESCLPEPDFAQQGLQALIVDDEQQVCEQTAVLLEKIKIRAEWRMSGAEAVEQVKETHREGRDIDLCLIDWKMPDMDGIEVTRRIRREVGNEVPIVMISAYDISEVEEEARAAGVNGFLPKPLYRSSVYSAIKAALEYKGQPSADGKGKTAGRPLEGFTLLMAEDNALNREIAATLLRMNGAAVDCVEDGKQALDTFLASSPGDYNAILMDIQMPVMDGHEAARHIRASGHPQAVTIPIIATTANAFNDDISAALAAGMNAHVSKPLDVAQLCRILTDCIRRAER
;
A
#
# COMPACT_ATOMS: atom_id res chain seq x y z
N MET A 1 14.34 -23.92 -27.06
CA MET A 1 15.48 -23.00 -27.30
C MET A 1 16.73 -23.65 -27.90
N ARG A 2 17.28 -24.77 -27.38
CA ARG A 2 18.49 -25.43 -27.94
C ARG A 2 18.44 -25.78 -29.45
N LYS A 3 17.27 -26.19 -29.99
CA LYS A 3 17.08 -26.45 -31.44
C LYS A 3 17.12 -25.17 -32.31
N LEU A 4 16.66 -24.03 -31.76
CA LEU A 4 16.68 -22.73 -32.43
C LEU A 4 18.08 -22.10 -32.44
N VAL A 5 18.88 -22.36 -31.39
CA VAL A 5 20.28 -21.93 -31.30
C VAL A 5 21.17 -22.75 -32.25
N LYS A 6 20.97 -24.08 -32.34
CA LYS A 6 21.69 -24.96 -33.28
C LYS A 6 21.43 -24.60 -34.75
N ASN A 7 20.18 -24.32 -35.12
CA ASN A 7 19.85 -23.92 -36.50
C ASN A 7 20.43 -22.54 -36.87
N LYS A 8 20.67 -21.64 -35.90
CA LYS A 8 21.21 -20.31 -36.14
C LYS A 8 22.75 -20.27 -36.19
N ALA A 9 23.44 -21.08 -35.38
CA ALA A 9 24.89 -21.26 -35.49
C ALA A 9 25.27 -21.77 -36.90
N GLY A 10 24.51 -22.74 -37.42
CA GLY A 10 24.69 -23.23 -38.79
C GLY A 10 24.48 -22.15 -39.86
N SER A 11 23.59 -21.18 -39.66
CA SER A 11 23.37 -20.10 -40.65
C SER A 11 24.54 -19.11 -40.77
N ILE A 12 25.23 -18.84 -39.66
CA ILE A 12 26.40 -17.94 -39.64
C ILE A 12 27.59 -18.65 -40.28
N GLU A 13 27.81 -19.92 -39.93
CA GLU A 13 28.84 -20.77 -40.50
C GLU A 13 28.64 -20.98 -42.01
N LEU A 14 27.40 -21.26 -42.44
CA LEU A 14 27.02 -21.36 -43.85
C LEU A 14 27.31 -20.06 -44.61
N SER A 15 27.08 -18.91 -43.99
CA SER A 15 27.29 -17.61 -44.63
C SER A 15 28.78 -17.21 -44.73
N GLN A 16 29.61 -17.58 -43.75
CA GLN A 16 31.07 -17.44 -43.86
C GLN A 16 31.63 -18.41 -44.91
N GLN A 17 31.12 -19.64 -44.96
CA GLN A 17 31.47 -20.60 -46.00
C GLN A 17 31.09 -20.08 -47.38
N ILE A 18 29.91 -19.49 -47.57
CA ILE A 18 29.49 -18.87 -48.84
C ILE A 18 30.46 -17.75 -49.27
N SER A 19 30.91 -16.91 -48.33
CA SER A 19 31.90 -15.87 -48.66
C SER A 19 33.23 -16.48 -49.12
N VAL A 20 33.76 -17.48 -48.42
CA VAL A 20 35.02 -18.17 -48.77
C VAL A 20 34.90 -18.95 -50.09
N ILE A 21 33.75 -19.58 -50.34
CA ILE A 21 33.47 -20.29 -51.59
C ILE A 21 33.38 -19.28 -52.74
N SER A 22 32.73 -18.14 -52.55
CA SER A 22 32.62 -17.10 -53.58
C SER A 22 33.98 -16.51 -53.97
N THR A 23 34.89 -16.31 -53.01
CA THR A 23 36.25 -15.83 -53.30
C THR A 23 37.08 -16.90 -54.01
N ALA A 24 36.97 -18.16 -53.61
CA ALA A 24 37.63 -19.27 -54.31
C ALA A 24 37.16 -19.41 -55.77
N ILE A 25 35.85 -19.30 -56.01
CA ILE A 25 35.27 -19.31 -57.37
C ILE A 25 35.81 -18.14 -58.19
N LEU A 26 35.88 -16.93 -57.61
CA LEU A 26 36.38 -15.75 -58.32
C LEU A 26 37.87 -15.91 -58.71
N ILE A 27 38.70 -16.46 -57.82
CA ILE A 27 40.10 -16.77 -58.10
C ILE A 27 40.22 -17.80 -59.22
N LEU A 28 39.41 -18.85 -59.19
CA LEU A 28 39.40 -19.88 -60.24
C LEU A 28 39.03 -19.30 -61.61
N LEU A 29 37.98 -18.46 -61.66
CA LEU A 29 37.57 -17.79 -62.90
C LEU A 29 38.65 -16.86 -63.43
N MET A 30 39.32 -16.11 -62.56
CA MET A 30 40.44 -15.25 -62.94
C MET A 30 41.62 -16.05 -63.51
N PHE A 31 41.90 -17.23 -62.93
CA PHE A 31 42.92 -18.14 -63.46
C PHE A 31 42.53 -18.71 -64.83
N CYS A 32 41.28 -19.15 -65.00
CA CYS A 32 40.77 -19.61 -66.30
C CYS A 32 40.86 -18.51 -67.37
N PHE A 33 40.54 -17.26 -67.01
CA PHE A 33 40.70 -16.11 -67.91
C PHE A 33 42.12 -15.95 -68.39
N LEU A 34 43.08 -16.02 -67.46
CA LEU A 34 44.50 -15.86 -67.74
C LEU A 34 45.02 -16.97 -68.67
N VAL A 35 44.72 -18.23 -68.34
CA VAL A 35 45.13 -19.39 -69.16
C VAL A 35 44.56 -19.31 -70.57
N LEU A 36 43.27 -18.97 -70.68
CA LEU A 36 42.60 -18.78 -71.96
C LEU A 36 43.32 -17.69 -72.78
N THR A 37 43.54 -16.51 -72.18
CA THR A 37 44.20 -15.38 -72.84
C THR A 37 45.61 -15.72 -73.33
N ILE A 38 46.41 -16.42 -72.52
CA ILE A 38 47.76 -16.84 -72.91
C ILE A 38 47.71 -17.83 -74.07
N SER A 39 46.87 -18.86 -74.00
CA SER A 39 46.75 -19.87 -75.06
C SER A 39 46.29 -19.27 -76.40
N ILE A 40 45.46 -18.23 -76.34
CA ILE A 40 44.98 -17.52 -77.52
C ILE A 40 46.10 -16.72 -78.18
N SER A 41 46.85 -15.96 -77.37
CA SER A 41 47.95 -15.13 -77.86
C SER A 41 48.99 -15.98 -78.60
N THR A 42 49.34 -17.15 -78.05
CA THR A 42 50.32 -18.05 -78.68
C THR A 42 49.81 -18.66 -79.99
N LYS A 43 48.53 -19.08 -80.06
CA LYS A 43 47.94 -19.61 -81.30
C LYS A 43 47.82 -18.56 -82.40
N LEU A 44 47.45 -17.33 -82.06
CA LEU A 44 47.38 -16.23 -83.01
C LEU A 44 48.77 -15.85 -83.55
N ALA A 45 49.79 -15.81 -82.68
CA ALA A 45 51.16 -15.56 -83.09
C ALA A 45 51.66 -16.61 -84.09
N ALA A 46 51.43 -17.90 -83.83
CA ALA A 46 51.82 -18.98 -84.73
C ALA A 46 51.12 -18.91 -86.10
N GLN A 47 49.84 -18.53 -86.15
CA GLN A 47 49.11 -18.37 -87.42
C GLN A 47 49.60 -17.15 -88.21
N ALA A 48 49.91 -16.04 -87.54
CA ALA A 48 50.47 -14.85 -88.19
C ALA A 48 51.85 -15.13 -88.81
N GLU A 49 52.69 -15.91 -88.12
CA GLU A 49 54.00 -16.33 -88.62
C GLU A 49 53.87 -17.18 -89.90
N ILE A 50 52.95 -18.14 -89.93
CA ILE A 50 52.70 -18.97 -91.12
C ILE A 50 52.26 -18.11 -92.32
N ILE A 51 51.38 -17.13 -92.11
CA ILE A 51 50.89 -16.23 -93.16
C ILE A 51 52.02 -15.34 -93.72
N SER A 52 52.91 -14.86 -92.86
CA SER A 52 53.99 -13.94 -93.25
C SER A 52 55.11 -14.66 -93.99
N ASN A 53 55.57 -15.80 -93.49
CA ASN A 53 56.81 -16.40 -93.98
C ASN A 53 56.63 -17.32 -95.18
N HIS A 54 55.48 -17.98 -95.34
CA HIS A 54 55.34 -19.01 -96.37
C HIS A 54 54.65 -18.52 -97.65
N PRO A 55 53.33 -18.23 -97.69
CA PRO A 55 52.68 -17.94 -98.95
C PRO A 55 53.02 -16.55 -99.48
N PHE A 56 53.41 -15.60 -98.62
CA PHE A 56 53.74 -14.24 -99.04
C PHE A 56 55.09 -14.16 -99.77
N GLU A 57 56.15 -14.72 -99.16
CA GLU A 57 57.48 -14.79 -99.78
C GLU A 57 57.49 -15.63 -101.06
N VAL A 58 56.70 -16.71 -101.13
CA VAL A 58 56.57 -17.51 -102.35
C VAL A 58 55.91 -16.72 -103.48
N VAL A 59 54.89 -15.91 -103.20
CA VAL A 59 54.26 -15.06 -104.23
C VAL A 59 55.24 -14.02 -104.77
N ILE A 60 56.10 -13.46 -103.91
CA ILE A 60 57.16 -12.52 -104.32
C ILE A 60 58.19 -13.25 -105.19
N SER A 61 58.71 -14.37 -104.69
CA SER A 61 59.76 -15.15 -105.38
C SER A 61 59.28 -15.68 -106.74
N ALA A 62 58.03 -16.16 -106.82
CA ALA A 62 57.42 -16.55 -108.09
C ALA A 62 57.23 -15.36 -109.04
N GLY A 63 56.89 -14.17 -108.50
CA GLY A 63 56.85 -12.93 -109.26
C GLY A 63 58.19 -12.58 -109.90
N ASP A 64 59.29 -12.74 -109.14
CA ASP A 64 60.65 -12.52 -109.64
C ASP A 64 61.02 -13.52 -110.74
N VAL A 65 60.69 -14.82 -110.57
CA VAL A 65 60.90 -15.82 -111.64
C VAL A 65 60.14 -15.45 -112.90
N LYS A 66 58.85 -15.09 -112.76
CA LYS A 66 58.04 -14.64 -113.89
C LYS A 66 58.67 -13.44 -114.62
N LEU A 67 59.22 -12.48 -113.86
CA LEU A 67 59.90 -11.32 -114.42
C LEU A 67 61.17 -11.72 -115.20
N TYR A 68 62.05 -12.53 -114.60
CA TYR A 68 63.31 -12.92 -115.23
C TYR A 68 63.11 -13.80 -116.46
N VAL A 69 62.18 -14.77 -116.41
CA VAL A 69 61.80 -15.60 -117.57
C VAL A 69 61.25 -14.74 -118.70
N SER A 70 60.43 -13.73 -118.39
CA SER A 70 59.93 -12.78 -119.39
C SER A 70 61.04 -11.92 -119.99
N GLU A 71 62.02 -11.48 -119.19
CA GLU A 71 63.17 -10.73 -119.70
C GLU A 71 64.05 -11.61 -120.59
N MET A 72 64.29 -12.87 -120.22
CA MET A 72 65.03 -13.85 -121.03
C MET A 72 64.38 -14.02 -122.40
N SER A 73 63.05 -14.23 -122.45
CA SER A 73 62.29 -14.34 -123.69
C SER A 73 62.48 -13.11 -124.59
N LEU A 74 62.39 -11.90 -124.03
CA LEU A 74 62.62 -10.66 -124.78
C LEU A 74 64.05 -10.53 -125.31
N ARG A 75 65.06 -11.00 -124.57
CA ARG A 75 66.47 -10.98 -125.02
C ARG A 75 66.68 -11.96 -126.18
N THR A 76 66.13 -13.17 -126.08
CA THR A 76 66.14 -14.15 -127.17
C THR A 76 65.47 -13.57 -128.43
N GLU A 77 64.33 -12.89 -128.27
CA GLU A 77 63.60 -12.29 -129.40
C GLU A 77 64.40 -11.16 -130.08
N ARG A 78 65.18 -10.38 -129.34
CA ARG A 78 66.02 -9.31 -129.92
C ARG A 78 67.08 -9.83 -130.89
N LEU A 79 67.60 -11.04 -130.65
CA LEU A 79 68.57 -11.68 -131.57
C LEU A 79 68.00 -11.93 -132.96
N LYS A 80 66.66 -11.96 -133.12
CA LYS A 80 66.01 -12.00 -134.44
C LYS A 80 66.44 -10.85 -135.35
N ARG A 81 66.56 -9.63 -134.80
CA ARG A 81 66.82 -8.41 -135.57
C ARG A 81 68.30 -8.03 -135.63
N HIS A 82 69.09 -8.52 -134.67
CA HIS A 82 70.50 -8.21 -134.52
C HIS A 82 71.23 -9.50 -134.11
N HIS A 83 71.83 -10.20 -135.09
CA HIS A 83 72.54 -11.47 -134.88
C HIS A 83 74.01 -11.37 -135.34
N SER A 84 74.62 -10.18 -135.23
CA SER A 84 76.07 -10.10 -135.41
C SER A 84 76.77 -10.86 -134.27
N ARG A 85 78.01 -11.30 -134.49
CA ARG A 85 78.75 -12.07 -133.49
C ARG A 85 78.85 -11.34 -132.14
N ASP A 86 79.01 -10.01 -132.17
CA ASP A 86 79.02 -9.16 -130.96
C ASP A 86 77.65 -9.12 -130.28
N ASP A 87 76.54 -9.12 -131.03
CA ASP A 87 75.18 -9.11 -130.46
C ASP A 87 74.84 -10.44 -129.77
N VAL A 88 75.28 -11.57 -130.36
CA VAL A 88 75.12 -12.92 -129.77
C VAL A 88 75.91 -13.03 -128.47
N GLU A 89 77.15 -12.51 -128.43
CA GLU A 89 77.97 -12.50 -127.21
C GLU A 89 77.36 -11.62 -126.11
N ILE A 90 76.87 -10.42 -126.44
CA ILE A 90 76.19 -9.53 -125.48
C ILE A 90 74.89 -10.14 -124.96
N ALA A 91 74.07 -10.73 -125.83
CA ALA A 91 72.83 -11.37 -125.44
C ALA A 91 73.09 -12.61 -124.57
N GLY A 92 74.08 -13.43 -124.93
CA GLY A 92 74.52 -14.59 -124.16
C GLY A 92 74.95 -14.20 -122.74
N GLY A 93 75.81 -13.19 -122.60
CA GLY A 93 76.25 -12.71 -121.28
C GLY A 93 75.09 -12.19 -120.41
N LYS A 94 74.10 -11.52 -121.00
CA LYS A 94 72.93 -11.04 -120.24
C LYS A 94 71.95 -12.18 -119.89
N LEU A 95 71.79 -13.18 -120.76
CA LEU A 95 71.00 -14.37 -120.48
C LEU A 95 71.62 -15.18 -119.33
N GLU A 96 72.94 -15.30 -119.30
CA GLU A 96 73.67 -15.96 -118.21
C GLU A 96 73.46 -15.26 -116.85
N GLU A 97 73.48 -13.92 -116.85
CA GLU A 97 73.19 -13.12 -115.64
C GLU A 97 71.74 -13.33 -115.14
N LEU A 98 70.76 -13.44 -116.05
CA LEU A 98 69.36 -13.69 -115.70
C LEU A 98 69.16 -15.12 -115.17
N ILE A 99 69.85 -16.11 -115.74
CA ILE A 99 69.85 -17.49 -115.26
C ILE A 99 70.42 -17.57 -113.84
N LEU A 100 71.54 -16.88 -113.56
CA LEU A 100 72.08 -16.78 -112.20
C LEU A 100 71.10 -16.10 -111.23
N SER A 101 70.35 -15.10 -111.72
CA SER A 101 69.35 -14.39 -110.92
C SER A 101 68.11 -15.22 -110.60
N LEU A 102 67.83 -16.29 -111.37
CA LEU A 102 66.72 -17.22 -111.13
C LEU A 102 66.97 -18.20 -109.96
N GLU A 103 68.23 -18.48 -109.62
CA GLU A 103 68.57 -19.50 -108.61
C GLU A 103 67.99 -19.17 -107.23
N LYS A 104 68.13 -17.93 -106.79
CA LYS A 104 67.66 -17.50 -105.46
C LYS A 104 66.14 -17.55 -105.34
N PRO A 105 65.33 -16.93 -106.24
CA PRO A 105 63.88 -17.02 -106.15
C PRO A 105 63.34 -18.46 -106.25
N VAL A 106 63.93 -19.31 -107.11
CA VAL A 106 63.50 -20.71 -107.24
C VAL A 106 63.78 -21.49 -105.95
N THR A 107 64.96 -21.30 -105.34
CA THR A 107 65.32 -21.93 -104.06
C THR A 107 64.39 -21.46 -102.93
N GLN A 108 64.08 -20.16 -102.87
CA GLN A 108 63.14 -19.61 -101.88
C GLN A 108 61.73 -20.20 -102.05
N MET A 109 61.27 -20.42 -103.28
CA MET A 109 60.01 -21.12 -103.52
C MET A 109 60.08 -22.59 -103.08
N GLU A 110 61.20 -23.28 -103.31
CA GLU A 110 61.38 -24.68 -102.90
C GLU A 110 61.27 -24.84 -101.38
N ASP A 111 61.84 -23.92 -100.60
CA ASP A 111 61.84 -23.97 -99.13
C ASP A 111 60.50 -23.53 -98.50
N LEU A 112 59.81 -22.56 -99.11
CA LEU A 112 58.68 -21.88 -98.48
C LEU A 112 57.31 -22.27 -99.07
N TYR A 113 57.27 -22.94 -100.23
CA TYR A 113 56.02 -23.31 -100.87
C TYR A 113 55.29 -24.41 -100.11
N LEU A 114 54.10 -24.07 -99.61
CA LEU A 114 53.26 -25.00 -98.88
C LEU A 114 52.41 -25.90 -99.80
N GLY A 115 52.50 -25.79 -101.13
CA GLY A 115 51.74 -26.63 -102.08
C GLY A 115 52.36 -28.02 -102.28
N ASP A 116 52.12 -28.64 -103.44
CA ASP A 116 52.81 -29.90 -103.77
C ASP A 116 54.25 -29.57 -104.17
N ALA A 117 55.24 -30.20 -103.53
CA ALA A 117 56.66 -29.99 -103.84
C ALA A 117 56.98 -30.26 -105.33
N LYS A 118 56.16 -31.07 -106.00
CA LYS A 118 56.27 -31.35 -107.44
C LYS A 118 56.10 -30.11 -108.31
N ASP A 119 55.34 -29.10 -107.88
CA ASP A 119 55.08 -27.91 -108.70
C ASP A 119 56.36 -27.09 -108.92
N VAL A 120 57.10 -26.83 -107.83
CA VAL A 120 58.39 -26.10 -107.89
C VAL A 120 59.46 -26.94 -108.56
N GLN A 121 59.47 -28.25 -108.32
CA GLN A 121 60.40 -29.17 -108.98
C GLN A 121 60.17 -29.19 -110.50
N ALA A 122 58.92 -29.20 -110.96
CA ALA A 122 58.59 -29.13 -112.39
C ALA A 122 59.03 -27.80 -113.02
N LEU A 123 58.87 -26.68 -112.30
CA LEU A 123 59.38 -25.38 -112.74
C LEU A 123 60.90 -25.39 -112.86
N LYS A 124 61.62 -25.92 -111.86
CA LYS A 124 63.08 -26.05 -111.86
C LYS A 124 63.57 -26.86 -113.05
N SER A 125 62.98 -28.03 -113.30
CA SER A 125 63.32 -28.85 -114.46
C SER A 125 63.03 -28.15 -115.79
N THR A 126 61.96 -27.36 -115.87
CA THR A 126 61.63 -26.57 -117.07
C THR A 126 62.65 -25.46 -117.30
N LEU A 127 63.12 -24.78 -116.25
CA LEU A 127 64.16 -23.76 -116.34
C LEU A 127 65.54 -24.33 -116.70
N GLU A 128 65.87 -25.53 -116.22
CA GLU A 128 67.11 -26.23 -116.62
C GLU A 128 67.08 -26.62 -118.10
N LEU A 129 65.95 -27.14 -118.59
CA LEU A 129 65.76 -27.43 -120.01
C LEU A 129 65.81 -26.15 -120.85
N LEU A 130 65.18 -25.07 -120.38
CA LEU A 130 65.21 -23.76 -121.03
C LEU A 130 66.64 -23.23 -121.15
N LYS A 131 67.46 -23.37 -120.11
CA LYS A 131 68.89 -23.01 -120.14
C LYS A 131 69.64 -23.80 -121.21
N ALA A 132 69.49 -25.13 -121.22
CA ALA A 132 70.19 -25.97 -122.20
C ALA A 132 69.83 -25.62 -123.65
N GLU A 133 68.53 -25.43 -123.94
CA GLU A 133 68.06 -25.03 -125.28
C GLU A 133 68.47 -23.59 -125.64
N GLN A 134 68.66 -22.70 -124.66
CA GLN A 134 69.19 -21.35 -124.90
C GLN A 134 70.66 -21.38 -125.30
N ASP A 135 71.47 -22.20 -124.62
CA ASP A 135 72.89 -22.37 -124.97
C ASP A 135 73.01 -22.91 -126.41
N ASP A 136 72.19 -23.91 -126.76
CA ASP A 136 72.12 -24.45 -128.13
C ASP A 136 71.65 -23.40 -129.15
N TYR A 137 70.68 -22.55 -128.78
CA TYR A 137 70.21 -21.45 -129.62
C TYR A 137 71.29 -20.38 -129.86
N LEU A 138 72.09 -20.05 -128.85
CA LEU A 138 73.20 -19.11 -129.01
C LEU A 138 74.25 -19.65 -129.99
N VAL A 139 74.61 -20.94 -129.87
CA VAL A 139 75.50 -21.61 -130.82
C VAL A 139 74.90 -21.65 -132.23
N PHE A 140 73.60 -21.90 -132.36
CA PHE A 140 72.90 -21.85 -133.63
C PHE A 140 73.02 -20.45 -134.27
N CYS A 141 72.80 -19.38 -133.51
CA CYS A 141 72.87 -18.01 -134.01
C CYS A 141 74.27 -17.57 -134.52
N GLU A 142 75.35 -18.30 -134.20
CA GLU A 142 76.71 -17.96 -134.67
C GLU A 142 77.03 -18.46 -136.11
N GLN A 143 76.15 -19.23 -136.76
CA GLN A 143 76.42 -19.77 -138.09
C GLN A 143 76.34 -18.69 -139.19
N PRO A 144 77.31 -18.63 -140.13
CA PRO A 144 77.47 -17.50 -141.05
C PRO A 144 76.41 -17.36 -142.17
N ASP A 145 75.52 -18.34 -142.36
CA ASP A 145 74.56 -18.39 -143.50
C ASP A 145 73.08 -18.38 -143.06
N LEU A 146 72.76 -17.92 -141.84
CA LEU A 146 71.38 -17.93 -141.31
C LEU A 146 70.53 -16.71 -141.73
N THR A 147 69.23 -16.92 -141.91
CA THR A 147 68.24 -15.84 -142.12
C THR A 147 67.43 -15.54 -140.85
N GLU A 148 66.87 -14.32 -140.73
CA GLU A 148 65.99 -13.95 -139.60
C GLU A 148 64.82 -14.94 -139.42
N THR A 149 64.30 -15.48 -140.54
CA THR A 149 63.22 -16.48 -140.55
C THR A 149 63.64 -17.83 -139.96
N ASP A 150 64.91 -18.22 -140.12
CA ASP A 150 65.42 -19.49 -139.57
C ASP A 150 65.63 -19.39 -138.04
N ILE A 151 66.13 -18.24 -137.58
CA ILE A 151 66.30 -17.93 -136.15
C ILE A 151 64.93 -17.86 -135.45
N GLU A 152 63.95 -17.19 -136.07
CA GLU A 152 62.57 -17.14 -135.54
C GLU A 152 61.92 -18.52 -135.49
N ALA A 153 62.08 -19.33 -136.54
CA ALA A 153 61.52 -20.69 -136.58
C ALA A 153 62.13 -21.58 -135.48
N TYR A 154 63.43 -21.46 -135.20
CA TYR A 154 64.08 -22.18 -134.09
C TYR A 154 63.52 -21.74 -132.74
N ALA A 155 63.53 -20.43 -132.46
CA ALA A 155 63.06 -19.88 -131.20
C ALA A 155 61.58 -20.22 -130.94
N GLN A 156 60.72 -20.12 -131.96
CA GLN A 156 59.30 -20.43 -131.82
C GLN A 156 59.03 -21.92 -131.60
N LYS A 157 59.86 -22.81 -132.17
CA LYS A 157 59.68 -24.26 -132.07
C LYS A 157 60.28 -24.85 -130.79
N HIS A 158 61.44 -24.34 -130.35
CA HIS A 158 62.22 -24.94 -129.27
C HIS A 158 62.17 -24.14 -127.96
N LEU A 159 62.20 -22.80 -128.01
CA LEU A 159 62.28 -21.95 -126.81
C LEU A 159 60.92 -21.45 -126.33
N GLN A 160 60.04 -20.99 -127.24
CA GLN A 160 58.73 -20.43 -126.87
C GLN A 160 57.86 -21.38 -126.02
N PRO A 161 57.77 -22.70 -126.33
CA PRO A 161 56.99 -23.62 -125.51
C PRO A 161 57.53 -23.75 -124.07
N LEU A 162 58.84 -23.64 -123.88
CA LEU A 162 59.47 -23.71 -122.56
C LEU A 162 59.25 -22.42 -121.75
N TYR A 163 59.31 -21.26 -122.40
CA TYR A 163 58.95 -19.98 -121.77
C TYR A 163 57.49 -19.98 -121.30
N ASP A 164 56.56 -20.37 -122.17
CA ASP A 164 55.13 -20.42 -121.84
C ASP A 164 54.87 -21.42 -120.71
N LEU A 165 55.53 -22.59 -120.73
CA LEU A 165 55.39 -23.60 -119.69
C LEU A 165 55.93 -23.10 -118.32
N ALA A 166 57.10 -22.47 -118.30
CA ALA A 166 57.67 -21.92 -117.07
C ALA A 166 56.79 -20.80 -116.48
N LEU A 167 56.24 -19.93 -117.33
CA LEU A 167 55.30 -18.89 -116.91
C LEU A 167 54.00 -19.49 -116.35
N GLN A 168 53.44 -20.50 -117.02
CA GLN A 168 52.23 -21.19 -116.58
C GLN A 168 52.42 -21.90 -115.23
N GLN A 169 53.54 -22.62 -115.05
CA GLN A 169 53.88 -23.28 -113.80
C GLN A 169 54.05 -22.26 -112.66
N THR A 170 54.73 -21.15 -112.94
CA THR A 170 54.92 -20.04 -111.99
C THR A 170 53.58 -19.42 -111.59
N GLU A 171 52.65 -19.19 -112.52
CA GLU A 171 51.29 -18.71 -112.21
C GLU A 171 50.48 -19.71 -111.36
N GLY A 172 50.62 -21.01 -111.63
CA GLY A 172 50.01 -22.06 -110.81
C GLY A 172 50.46 -22.00 -109.34
N ILE A 173 51.77 -21.86 -109.12
CA ILE A 173 52.38 -21.70 -107.79
C ILE A 173 51.85 -20.44 -107.09
N ILE A 174 51.78 -19.30 -107.79
CA ILE A 174 51.22 -18.05 -107.25
C ILE A 174 49.76 -18.26 -106.82
N GLY A 175 48.93 -18.90 -107.65
CA GLY A 175 47.52 -19.13 -107.35
C GLY A 175 47.31 -19.97 -106.08
N ILE A 176 48.08 -21.05 -105.91
CA ILE A 176 48.01 -21.93 -104.73
C ILE A 176 48.49 -21.18 -103.48
N ALA A 177 49.60 -20.44 -103.57
CA ALA A 177 50.12 -19.66 -102.46
C ALA A 177 49.11 -18.58 -102.00
N GLN A 178 48.48 -17.86 -102.94
CA GLN A 178 47.45 -16.86 -102.64
C GLN A 178 46.22 -17.48 -101.97
N ALA A 179 45.73 -18.63 -102.44
CA ALA A 179 44.60 -19.33 -101.85
C ALA A 179 44.89 -19.74 -100.38
N LYS A 180 46.09 -20.26 -100.10
CA LYS A 180 46.50 -20.61 -98.74
C LYS A 180 46.58 -19.38 -97.82
N LYS A 181 47.09 -18.24 -98.30
CA LYS A 181 47.13 -16.98 -97.54
C LYS A 181 45.74 -16.55 -97.04
N VAL A 182 44.73 -16.60 -97.92
CA VAL A 182 43.35 -16.24 -97.57
C VAL A 182 42.77 -17.21 -96.54
N GLY A 183 43.00 -18.53 -96.70
CA GLY A 183 42.51 -19.55 -95.78
C GLY A 183 43.01 -19.39 -94.34
N TYR A 184 44.30 -19.10 -94.16
CA TYR A 184 44.87 -18.82 -92.84
C TYR A 184 44.36 -17.50 -92.24
N GLY A 185 44.15 -16.46 -93.06
CA GLY A 185 43.57 -15.20 -92.61
C GLY A 185 42.16 -15.36 -92.04
N VAL A 186 41.29 -16.14 -92.69
CA VAL A 186 39.93 -16.42 -92.19
C VAL A 186 39.97 -17.23 -90.88
N THR A 187 40.89 -18.19 -90.78
CA THR A 187 41.05 -19.01 -89.56
C THR A 187 41.49 -18.17 -88.37
N ALA A 188 42.42 -17.22 -88.57
CA ALA A 188 42.86 -16.29 -87.55
C ALA A 188 41.70 -15.37 -87.07
N GLU A 189 40.86 -14.90 -87.98
CA GLU A 189 39.70 -14.05 -87.65
C GLU A 189 38.60 -14.82 -86.89
N MET A 190 38.33 -16.06 -87.27
CA MET A 190 37.41 -16.95 -86.54
C MET A 190 37.89 -17.26 -85.13
N LEU A 191 39.20 -17.51 -84.96
CA LEU A 191 39.81 -17.65 -83.63
C LEU A 191 39.64 -16.36 -82.83
N ARG A 192 39.94 -15.19 -83.40
CA ARG A 192 39.80 -13.89 -82.72
C ARG A 192 38.38 -13.65 -82.20
N THR A 193 37.36 -13.85 -83.04
CA THR A 193 35.96 -13.58 -82.68
C THR A 193 35.42 -14.53 -81.62
N THR A 194 35.65 -15.84 -81.76
CA THR A 194 35.23 -16.86 -80.78
C THR A 194 35.84 -16.57 -79.39
N ASN A 195 37.09 -16.13 -79.38
CA ASN A 195 37.81 -15.80 -78.16
C ASN A 195 37.30 -14.54 -77.46
N LEU A 196 37.01 -13.48 -78.22
CA LEU A 196 36.47 -12.24 -77.67
C LEU A 196 35.13 -12.49 -76.96
N ILE A 197 34.28 -13.34 -77.54
CA ILE A 197 33.03 -13.77 -76.92
C ILE A 197 33.28 -14.52 -75.60
N GLY A 198 34.20 -15.51 -75.60
CA GLY A 198 34.54 -16.27 -74.40
C GLY A 198 35.07 -15.40 -73.26
N SER A 199 35.95 -14.45 -73.56
CA SER A 199 36.50 -13.48 -72.60
C SER A 199 35.42 -12.58 -71.99
N VAL A 200 34.48 -12.08 -72.80
CA VAL A 200 33.37 -11.24 -72.31
C VAL A 200 32.44 -12.02 -71.38
N VAL A 201 32.08 -13.25 -71.74
CA VAL A 201 31.22 -14.11 -70.90
C VAL A 201 31.85 -14.36 -69.53
N LEU A 202 33.15 -14.67 -69.50
CA LEU A 202 33.85 -14.94 -68.24
C LEU A 202 33.96 -13.69 -67.36
N MET A 203 34.16 -12.51 -67.96
CA MET A 203 34.21 -11.23 -67.25
C MET A 203 32.85 -10.87 -66.62
N VAL A 204 31.74 -11.09 -67.34
CA VAL A 204 30.38 -10.88 -66.81
C VAL A 204 30.11 -11.83 -65.63
N LEU A 205 30.52 -13.09 -65.74
CA LEU A 205 30.38 -14.08 -64.67
C LEU A 205 31.17 -13.67 -63.41
N MET A 206 32.41 -13.20 -63.56
CA MET A 206 33.23 -12.69 -62.45
C MET A 206 32.56 -11.49 -61.76
N LEU A 207 32.01 -10.54 -62.53
CA LEU A 207 31.33 -9.37 -61.98
C LEU A 207 30.08 -9.78 -61.17
N ALA A 208 29.30 -10.74 -61.67
CA ALA A 208 28.12 -11.24 -60.99
C ALA A 208 28.46 -11.90 -59.64
N VAL A 209 29.49 -12.76 -59.61
CA VAL A 209 29.96 -13.40 -58.36
C VAL A 209 30.43 -12.35 -57.35
N LEU A 210 31.15 -11.33 -57.79
CA LEU A 210 31.63 -10.23 -56.94
C LEU A 210 30.46 -9.43 -56.33
N LEU A 211 29.47 -9.06 -57.13
CA LEU A 211 28.29 -8.33 -56.65
C LEU A 211 27.47 -9.14 -55.64
N ILE A 212 27.28 -10.45 -55.89
CA ILE A 212 26.59 -11.35 -54.96
C ILE A 212 27.36 -11.44 -53.63
N SER A 213 28.69 -11.60 -53.69
CA SER A 213 29.53 -11.67 -52.49
C SER A 213 29.45 -10.37 -51.67
N GLN A 214 29.53 -9.21 -52.31
CA GLN A 214 29.37 -7.90 -51.64
C GLN A 214 27.98 -7.74 -51.00
N TYR A 215 26.93 -8.16 -51.69
CA TYR A 215 25.56 -8.09 -51.17
C TYR A 215 25.40 -8.93 -49.89
N VAL A 216 25.91 -10.16 -49.87
CA VAL A 216 25.86 -11.04 -48.69
C VAL A 216 26.61 -10.40 -47.49
N LEU A 217 27.82 -9.88 -47.73
CA LEU A 217 28.61 -9.20 -46.68
C LEU A 217 27.93 -7.95 -46.13
N HIS A 218 27.26 -7.17 -46.99
CA HIS A 218 26.54 -5.97 -46.55
C HIS A 218 25.32 -6.32 -45.70
N ARG A 219 24.57 -7.36 -46.09
CA ARG A 219 23.42 -7.86 -45.33
C ARG A 219 23.81 -8.34 -43.93
N GLN A 220 24.92 -9.07 -43.82
CA GLN A 220 25.45 -9.53 -42.52
C GLN A 220 25.81 -8.37 -41.59
N ARG A 221 26.50 -7.35 -42.09
CA ARG A 221 26.86 -6.16 -41.28
C ARG A 221 25.62 -5.46 -40.72
N LYS A 222 24.58 -5.30 -41.54
CA LYS A 222 23.31 -4.69 -41.10
C LYS A 222 22.63 -5.51 -40.00
N GLU A 223 22.59 -6.83 -40.13
CA GLU A 223 21.97 -7.69 -39.13
C GLU A 223 22.73 -7.66 -37.80
N LEU A 224 24.06 -7.64 -37.83
CA LEU A 224 24.89 -7.57 -36.63
C LEU A 224 24.70 -6.23 -35.88
N ILE A 225 24.68 -5.11 -36.62
CA ILE A 225 24.39 -3.78 -36.06
C ILE A 225 22.98 -3.74 -35.47
N TYR A 226 21.99 -4.31 -36.15
CA TYR A 226 20.61 -4.38 -35.66
C TYR A 226 20.52 -5.19 -34.35
N ARG A 227 21.17 -6.36 -34.28
CA ARG A 227 21.21 -7.18 -33.07
C ARG A 227 21.91 -6.45 -31.92
N SER A 228 23.02 -5.77 -32.17
CA SER A 228 23.71 -4.94 -31.15
C SER A 228 22.75 -3.89 -30.59
N LYS A 229 22.09 -3.11 -31.46
CA LYS A 229 21.10 -2.11 -31.04
C LYS A 229 19.93 -2.70 -30.26
N LEU A 230 19.47 -3.90 -30.62
CA LEU A 230 18.40 -4.58 -29.89
C LEU A 230 18.87 -4.98 -28.48
N PHE A 231 20.09 -5.50 -28.34
CA PHE A 231 20.71 -5.80 -27.04
C PHE A 231 20.91 -4.55 -26.20
N ASP A 232 21.37 -3.45 -26.80
CA ASP A 232 21.54 -2.15 -26.13
C ASP A 232 20.19 -1.61 -25.60
N ASN A 233 19.13 -1.66 -26.41
CA ASN A 233 17.79 -1.24 -26.01
C ASN A 233 17.18 -2.14 -24.93
N LEU A 234 17.38 -3.46 -25.03
CA LEU A 234 16.95 -4.40 -23.98
C LEU A 234 17.66 -4.09 -22.65
N SER A 235 18.96 -3.80 -22.69
CA SER A 235 19.73 -3.39 -21.51
C SER A 235 19.16 -2.13 -20.85
N LEU A 236 18.61 -1.19 -21.61
CA LEU A 236 17.98 0.03 -21.05
C LEU A 236 16.61 -0.23 -20.41
N SER A 237 15.90 -1.26 -20.85
CA SER A 237 14.54 -1.59 -20.40
C SER A 237 14.47 -2.49 -19.17
N ILE A 238 15.60 -3.07 -18.74
CA ILE A 238 15.67 -3.97 -17.59
C ILE A 238 16.34 -3.22 -16.43
N ASP A 239 15.85 -3.43 -15.22
CA ASP A 239 16.42 -2.85 -13.99
C ASP A 239 17.63 -3.63 -13.46
N ASP A 240 18.18 -4.51 -14.29
CA ASP A 240 19.37 -5.30 -14.05
C ASP A 240 20.52 -4.74 -14.90
N ALA A 241 21.57 -4.24 -14.26
CA ALA A 241 22.80 -3.88 -14.98
C ALA A 241 23.67 -5.10 -15.15
N PHE A 242 24.39 -5.21 -16.27
CA PHE A 242 25.30 -6.33 -16.49
C PHE A 242 26.64 -5.89 -17.06
N ILE A 243 27.68 -6.60 -16.65
CA ILE A 243 29.07 -6.44 -17.07
C ILE A 243 29.55 -7.78 -17.63
N ILE A 244 30.17 -7.76 -18.80
CA ILE A 244 30.85 -8.94 -19.36
C ILE A 244 32.35 -8.66 -19.37
N GLN A 245 33.10 -9.54 -18.71
CA GLN A 245 34.55 -9.43 -18.60
C GLN A 245 35.22 -10.74 -19.01
N ASN A 246 36.47 -10.62 -19.46
CA ASN A 246 37.33 -11.78 -19.63
C ASN A 246 37.67 -12.36 -18.25
N ALA A 247 37.55 -13.67 -18.07
CA ALA A 247 37.77 -14.32 -16.78
C ALA A 247 39.25 -14.29 -16.37
N ASP A 248 40.17 -14.40 -17.32
CA ASP A 248 41.62 -14.47 -17.09
C ASP A 248 42.24 -13.09 -16.84
N THR A 249 41.82 -12.07 -17.61
CA THR A 249 42.43 -10.72 -17.55
C THR A 249 41.64 -9.73 -16.71
N GLY A 250 40.37 -10.03 -16.40
CA GLY A 250 39.46 -9.10 -15.70
C GLY A 250 39.07 -7.87 -16.52
N VAL A 251 39.50 -7.76 -17.78
CA VAL A 251 39.18 -6.63 -18.65
C VAL A 251 37.71 -6.68 -19.04
N ILE A 252 37.01 -5.58 -18.81
CA ILE A 252 35.60 -5.41 -19.16
C ILE A 252 35.47 -5.25 -20.68
N GLY A 253 34.89 -6.25 -21.35
CA GLY A 253 34.65 -6.25 -22.78
C GLY A 253 33.31 -5.61 -23.18
N TYR A 254 32.33 -5.60 -22.27
CA TYR A 254 31.03 -4.99 -22.50
C TYR A 254 30.41 -4.46 -21.20
N ARG A 255 29.72 -3.32 -21.28
CA ARG A 255 29.01 -2.64 -20.19
C ARG A 255 27.58 -2.38 -20.61
N GLY A 256 26.61 -2.79 -19.80
CA GLY A 256 25.21 -2.39 -20.00
C GLY A 256 25.06 -0.88 -19.87
N LEU A 257 24.22 -0.27 -20.73
CA LEU A 257 23.99 1.18 -20.75
C LEU A 257 23.25 1.70 -19.50
N ASN A 258 22.58 0.82 -18.76
CA ASN A 258 21.88 1.10 -17.51
C ASN A 258 22.78 0.99 -16.26
N LEU A 259 24.06 0.64 -16.42
CA LEU A 259 25.01 0.45 -15.33
C LEU A 259 25.19 1.72 -14.49
N GLU A 260 25.35 2.87 -15.13
CA GLU A 260 25.49 4.16 -14.44
C GLU A 260 24.20 4.56 -13.71
N ARG A 261 23.03 4.24 -14.25
CA ARG A 261 21.73 4.49 -13.62
C ARG A 261 21.56 3.70 -12.32
N ILE A 262 22.02 2.44 -12.32
CA ILE A 262 21.83 1.52 -11.19
C ILE A 262 22.93 1.70 -10.13
N LEU A 263 24.20 1.83 -10.54
CA LEU A 263 25.34 1.99 -9.64
C LEU A 263 25.63 3.46 -9.27
N GLY A 264 25.09 4.44 -10.02
CA GLY A 264 25.24 5.86 -9.76
C GLY A 264 26.55 6.50 -10.23
N VAL A 265 27.45 5.73 -10.85
CA VAL A 265 28.74 6.22 -11.36
C VAL A 265 29.16 5.58 -12.69
N PRO A 266 29.92 6.33 -13.52
CA PRO A 266 30.66 5.77 -14.64
C PRO A 266 31.75 4.83 -14.12
N MET A 267 31.53 3.53 -14.25
CA MET A 267 32.52 2.52 -13.84
C MET A 267 33.59 2.36 -14.91
N THR A 268 34.84 2.73 -14.60
CA THR A 268 36.00 2.52 -15.48
C THR A 268 36.66 1.16 -15.30
N ASP A 269 36.66 0.59 -14.09
CA ASP A 269 37.29 -0.70 -13.74
C ASP A 269 36.54 -1.44 -12.61
N MET A 270 36.83 -2.73 -12.43
CA MET A 270 36.17 -3.60 -11.43
C MET A 270 36.55 -3.31 -9.98
N GLU A 271 37.66 -2.64 -9.70
CA GLU A 271 38.07 -2.30 -8.32
C GLU A 271 37.06 -1.37 -7.66
N ASN A 272 36.66 -0.32 -8.39
CA ASN A 272 35.68 0.68 -7.94
C ASN A 272 34.32 0.08 -7.58
N LEU A 273 33.97 -1.08 -8.16
CA LEU A 273 32.71 -1.77 -7.87
C LEU A 273 32.65 -2.24 -6.41
N TYR A 274 33.77 -2.72 -5.87
CA TYR A 274 33.79 -3.31 -4.54
C TYR A 274 33.77 -2.25 -3.41
N ASP A 275 34.08 -0.99 -3.73
CA ASP A 275 34.18 0.11 -2.76
C ASP A 275 32.84 0.45 -2.10
N GLY A 276 31.73 0.22 -2.81
CA GLY A 276 30.38 0.45 -2.27
C GLY A 276 29.88 -0.66 -1.34
N MET A 277 30.62 -1.77 -1.18
CA MET A 277 30.20 -2.94 -0.38
C MET A 277 30.95 -3.01 0.95
N LYS A 278 30.43 -3.78 1.90
CA LYS A 278 31.20 -4.16 3.10
C LYS A 278 32.43 -4.97 2.70
N GLU A 279 33.55 -4.78 3.41
CA GLU A 279 34.82 -5.45 3.09
C GLU A 279 34.72 -6.98 3.01
N GLU A 280 33.86 -7.59 3.84
CA GLU A 280 33.63 -9.04 3.83
C GLU A 280 32.97 -9.51 2.54
N ASP A 281 31.99 -8.76 2.04
CA ASP A 281 31.29 -9.04 0.79
C ASP A 281 32.20 -8.79 -0.42
N ALA A 282 32.94 -7.68 -0.40
CA ALA A 282 33.95 -7.35 -1.39
C ALA A 282 35.01 -8.47 -1.52
N ARG A 283 35.49 -9.01 -0.40
CA ARG A 283 36.43 -10.15 -0.39
C ARG A 283 35.82 -11.41 -1.01
N ALA A 284 34.54 -11.70 -0.72
CA ALA A 284 33.85 -12.86 -1.27
C ALA A 284 33.73 -12.79 -2.81
N PHE A 285 33.34 -11.64 -3.37
CA PHE A 285 33.25 -11.46 -4.81
C PHE A 285 34.64 -11.44 -5.49
N ARG A 286 35.65 -10.82 -4.89
CA ARG A 286 37.04 -10.87 -5.40
C ARG A 286 37.58 -12.29 -5.46
N LYS A 287 37.27 -13.12 -4.45
CA LYS A 287 37.65 -14.54 -4.43
C LYS A 287 36.90 -15.33 -5.51
N ALA A 288 35.58 -15.15 -5.62
CA ALA A 288 34.77 -15.80 -6.64
C ALA A 288 35.25 -15.45 -8.07
N ALA A 289 35.64 -14.20 -8.32
CA ALA A 289 36.15 -13.75 -9.61
C ALA A 289 37.55 -14.33 -9.96
N ARG A 290 38.38 -14.66 -8.96
CA ARG A 290 39.76 -15.16 -9.17
C ARG A 290 39.86 -16.69 -9.24
N ASP A 291 39.10 -17.42 -8.43
CA ASP A 291 39.32 -18.86 -8.24
C ASP A 291 38.77 -19.74 -9.37
N HIS A 292 37.98 -19.20 -10.33
CA HIS A 292 37.39 -19.92 -11.49
C HIS A 292 36.64 -21.24 -11.14
N LYS A 293 36.37 -21.48 -9.85
CA LYS A 293 35.81 -22.73 -9.28
C LYS A 293 34.61 -22.45 -8.38
N PHE A 294 33.77 -21.49 -8.75
CA PHE A 294 32.49 -21.27 -8.05
C PHE A 294 31.35 -21.97 -8.81
N THR A 295 30.31 -22.37 -8.09
CA THR A 295 29.09 -22.91 -8.72
C THR A 295 28.34 -21.78 -9.40
N SER A 296 28.22 -21.83 -10.73
CA SER A 296 27.55 -20.77 -11.50
C SER A 296 26.01 -20.94 -11.46
N PRO A 297 25.23 -19.90 -11.11
CA PRO A 297 25.66 -18.57 -10.69
C PRO A 297 26.06 -18.48 -9.20
N PHE A 298 27.11 -17.71 -8.91
CA PHE A 298 27.35 -17.22 -7.53
C PHE A 298 26.47 -15.99 -7.30
N GLU A 299 25.56 -16.06 -6.35
CA GLU A 299 24.67 -14.94 -6.01
C GLU A 299 24.77 -14.54 -4.54
N LYS A 300 24.73 -13.23 -4.29
CA LYS A 300 24.65 -12.69 -2.93
C LYS A 300 23.91 -11.35 -2.93
N LEU A 301 23.00 -11.19 -1.98
CA LEU A 301 22.36 -9.92 -1.66
C LEU A 301 23.25 -9.14 -0.70
N VAL A 302 23.63 -7.92 -1.06
CA VAL A 302 24.55 -7.09 -0.28
C VAL A 302 23.99 -5.68 -0.05
N GLU A 303 24.37 -5.08 1.08
CA GLU A 303 24.13 -3.66 1.32
C GLU A 303 25.19 -2.87 0.54
N TYR A 304 24.74 -2.08 -0.43
CA TYR A 304 25.60 -1.28 -1.29
C TYR A 304 25.36 0.22 -1.07
N THR A 305 26.43 0.95 -0.86
CA THR A 305 26.43 2.40 -0.71
C THR A 305 26.80 3.02 -2.05
N LYS A 306 25.83 3.67 -2.70
CA LYS A 306 26.04 4.44 -3.93
C LYS A 306 26.93 5.66 -3.62
N PRO A 307 27.64 6.22 -4.62
CA PRO A 307 28.54 7.36 -4.41
C PRO A 307 27.86 8.65 -3.94
N ASN A 308 26.55 8.78 -4.16
CA ASN A 308 25.70 9.83 -3.57
C ASN A 308 25.38 9.61 -2.07
N ARG A 309 26.02 8.62 -1.42
CA ARG A 309 25.78 8.13 -0.05
C ARG A 309 24.42 7.46 0.19
N GLU A 310 23.68 7.17 -0.86
CA GLU A 310 22.42 6.43 -0.76
C GLU A 310 22.70 4.93 -0.56
N LYS A 311 22.05 4.34 0.45
CA LYS A 311 22.16 2.92 0.73
C LYS A 311 21.05 2.16 0.01
N CYS A 312 21.44 1.12 -0.73
CA CYS A 312 20.55 0.23 -1.45
C CYS A 312 20.89 -1.23 -1.16
N TRP A 313 19.92 -2.11 -1.35
CA TRP A 313 20.12 -3.55 -1.33
C TRP A 313 20.33 -4.02 -2.76
N MET A 314 21.51 -4.56 -3.05
CA MET A 314 21.87 -4.97 -4.39
C MET A 314 22.11 -6.48 -4.45
N LEU A 315 21.37 -7.15 -5.33
CA LEU A 315 21.58 -8.56 -5.62
C LEU A 315 22.57 -8.67 -6.77
N ILE A 316 23.70 -9.34 -6.50
CA ILE A 316 24.78 -9.50 -7.47
C ILE A 316 24.89 -10.96 -7.83
N ARG A 317 24.78 -11.26 -9.12
CA ARG A 317 24.90 -12.62 -9.67
C ARG A 317 26.06 -12.69 -10.64
N VAL A 318 26.95 -13.65 -10.45
CA VAL A 318 28.08 -13.89 -11.36
C VAL A 318 27.86 -15.21 -12.09
N TYR A 319 27.76 -15.15 -13.41
CA TYR A 319 27.67 -16.30 -14.30
C TYR A 319 29.02 -16.54 -14.99
N GLN A 320 29.36 -17.80 -15.22
CA GLN A 320 30.51 -18.20 -16.01
C GLN A 320 30.03 -18.76 -17.36
N ALA A 321 30.56 -18.22 -18.45
CA ALA A 321 30.23 -18.62 -19.81
C ALA A 321 31.48 -19.14 -20.53
N ASP A 322 31.57 -20.46 -20.69
CA ASP A 322 32.73 -21.15 -21.29
C ASP A 322 32.51 -21.54 -22.78
N GLU A 323 31.49 -21.00 -23.46
CA GLU A 323 31.15 -21.39 -24.84
C GLU A 323 32.04 -20.76 -25.93
N LEU A 324 32.92 -19.82 -25.58
CA LEU A 324 33.87 -19.16 -26.50
C LEU A 324 35.31 -19.60 -26.18
N LYS A 325 36.25 -19.45 -27.14
CA LYS A 325 37.70 -19.77 -26.98
C LYS A 325 38.39 -19.06 -25.78
N THR A 326 37.69 -18.18 -25.09
CA THR A 326 38.09 -17.43 -23.90
C THR A 326 36.96 -17.53 -22.87
N SER A 327 37.25 -17.86 -21.61
CA SER A 327 36.24 -17.89 -20.54
C SER A 327 35.78 -16.46 -20.21
N GLN A 328 34.48 -16.25 -20.09
CA GLN A 328 33.87 -14.96 -19.80
C GLN A 328 33.06 -15.02 -18.51
N LEU A 329 33.13 -13.96 -17.70
CA LEU A 329 32.31 -13.76 -16.53
C LEU A 329 31.25 -12.71 -16.84
N ILE A 330 29.99 -13.01 -16.53
CA ILE A 330 28.85 -12.11 -16.66
C ILE A 330 28.37 -11.77 -15.25
N THR A 331 28.55 -10.53 -14.82
CA THR A 331 28.07 -10.05 -13.51
C THR A 331 26.80 -9.24 -13.71
N VAL A 332 25.73 -9.59 -13.01
CA VAL A 332 24.42 -8.93 -13.05
C VAL A 332 24.14 -8.27 -11.71
N PHE A 333 23.67 -7.03 -11.72
CA PHE A 333 23.33 -6.21 -10.56
C PHE A 333 21.85 -5.84 -10.61
N SER A 334 21.09 -6.25 -9.60
CA SER A 334 19.68 -5.85 -9.45
C SER A 334 19.50 -5.03 -8.18
N ASP A 335 18.94 -3.83 -8.28
CA ASP A 335 18.50 -3.08 -7.10
C ASP A 335 17.23 -3.73 -6.54
N ARG A 336 17.31 -4.28 -5.32
CA ARG A 336 16.23 -4.97 -4.59
C ARG A 336 15.77 -4.20 -3.37
N THR A 337 16.12 -2.91 -3.28
CA THR A 337 15.80 -2.07 -2.11
C THR A 337 14.31 -1.98 -1.85
N GLU A 338 13.52 -1.74 -2.90
CA GLU A 338 12.07 -1.61 -2.77
C GLU A 338 11.40 -2.94 -2.37
N GLU A 339 11.86 -4.05 -2.94
CA GLU A 339 11.37 -5.40 -2.60
C GLU A 339 11.67 -5.75 -1.14
N VAL A 340 12.90 -5.49 -0.66
CA VAL A 340 13.27 -5.71 0.74
C VAL A 340 12.46 -4.82 1.68
N ARG A 341 12.29 -3.53 1.35
CA ARG A 341 11.47 -2.60 2.13
C ARG A 341 10.00 -3.03 2.19
N SER A 342 9.42 -3.41 1.06
CA SER A 342 8.04 -3.88 0.98
C SER A 342 7.84 -5.17 1.78
N ARG A 343 8.80 -6.10 1.72
CA ARG A 343 8.74 -7.35 2.49
C ARG A 343 8.83 -7.08 3.99
N GLN A 344 9.72 -6.18 4.40
CA GLN A 344 9.84 -5.79 5.80
C GLN A 344 8.57 -5.10 6.31
N ALA A 345 8.03 -4.14 5.55
CA ALA A 345 6.79 -3.46 5.91
C ALA A 345 5.61 -4.45 6.01
N LEU A 346 5.52 -5.42 5.10
CA LEU A 346 4.49 -6.46 5.16
C LEU A 346 4.67 -7.37 6.39
N GLN A 347 5.90 -7.76 6.71
CA GLN A 347 6.20 -8.59 7.87
C GLN A 347 5.90 -7.86 9.18
N ASP A 348 6.25 -6.57 9.27
CA ASP A 348 5.96 -5.72 10.43
C ASP A 348 4.44 -5.52 10.61
N ALA A 349 3.71 -5.27 9.52
CA ALA A 349 2.25 -5.17 9.52
C ALA A 349 1.57 -6.49 9.92
N MET A 350 2.04 -7.63 9.41
CA MET A 350 1.56 -8.95 9.78
C MET A 350 1.78 -9.22 11.27
N MET A 351 2.97 -8.90 11.80
CA MET A 351 3.28 -9.08 13.21
C MET A 351 2.40 -8.18 14.10
N THR A 352 2.09 -6.97 13.66
CA THR A 352 1.16 -6.08 14.38
C THR A 352 -0.27 -6.64 14.38
N ALA A 353 -0.72 -7.15 13.23
CA ALA A 353 -2.04 -7.77 13.10
C ALA A 353 -2.17 -9.05 13.95
N GLU A 354 -1.15 -9.91 13.96
CA GLU A 354 -1.13 -11.13 14.79
C GLU A 354 -1.16 -10.78 16.28
N ARG A 355 -0.36 -9.81 16.73
CA ARG A 355 -0.37 -9.33 18.12
C ARG A 355 -1.74 -8.79 18.51
N ALA A 356 -2.38 -8.01 17.64
CA ALA A 356 -3.73 -7.48 17.90
C ALA A 356 -4.78 -8.61 17.99
N ASN A 357 -4.70 -9.62 17.11
CA ASN A 357 -5.64 -10.74 17.11
C ASN A 357 -5.45 -11.65 18.34
N GLN A 358 -4.21 -11.86 18.77
CA GLN A 358 -3.91 -12.62 19.98
C GLN A 358 -4.40 -11.89 21.24
N ALA A 359 -4.15 -10.58 21.34
CA ALA A 359 -4.69 -9.75 22.42
C ALA A 359 -6.22 -9.79 22.47
N LYS A 360 -6.91 -9.74 21.32
CA LYS A 360 -8.37 -9.88 21.22
C LYS A 360 -8.88 -11.25 21.69
N SER A 361 -8.13 -12.32 21.41
CA SER A 361 -8.50 -13.67 21.83
C SER A 361 -8.35 -13.84 23.36
N GLU A 362 -7.27 -13.29 23.92
CA GLU A 362 -7.05 -13.27 25.38
C GLU A 362 -8.10 -12.42 26.10
N PHE A 363 -8.47 -11.27 25.54
CA PHE A 363 -9.58 -10.43 26.00
C PHE A 363 -10.86 -11.25 26.18
N LEU A 364 -11.29 -11.96 25.12
CA LEU A 364 -12.55 -12.70 25.13
C LEU A 364 -12.53 -13.85 26.15
N SER A 365 -11.39 -14.53 26.28
CA SER A 365 -11.22 -15.59 27.26
C SER A 365 -11.31 -15.07 28.70
N ARG A 366 -10.66 -13.94 29.02
CA ARG A 366 -10.73 -13.32 30.36
C ARG A 366 -12.14 -12.84 30.66
N MET A 367 -12.81 -12.20 29.70
CA MET A 367 -14.19 -11.73 29.86
C MET A 367 -15.17 -12.88 30.10
N SER A 368 -15.03 -13.99 29.39
CA SER A 368 -15.89 -15.16 29.62
C SER A 368 -15.75 -15.68 31.06
N HIS A 369 -14.55 -15.64 31.64
CA HIS A 369 -14.31 -16.07 33.02
C HIS A 369 -14.92 -15.09 34.05
N GLU A 370 -14.69 -13.80 33.86
CA GLU A 370 -15.22 -12.75 34.75
C GLU A 370 -16.76 -12.67 34.71
N ILE A 371 -17.39 -12.94 33.56
CA ILE A 371 -18.85 -13.01 33.43
C ILE A 371 -19.40 -14.29 34.10
N ARG A 372 -18.71 -15.42 33.96
CA ARG A 372 -19.17 -16.72 34.49
C ARG A 372 -19.23 -16.76 36.02
N THR A 373 -18.32 -16.05 36.69
CA THR A 373 -18.22 -16.05 38.16
C THR A 373 -19.48 -15.47 38.86
N PRO A 374 -19.91 -14.22 38.60
CA PRO A 374 -21.14 -13.68 39.19
C PRO A 374 -22.39 -14.43 38.69
N LEU A 375 -22.40 -14.90 37.45
CA LEU A 375 -23.51 -15.71 36.92
C LEU A 375 -23.69 -17.01 37.71
N ASN A 376 -22.60 -17.74 37.99
CA ASN A 376 -22.65 -18.95 38.81
C ASN A 376 -23.08 -18.68 40.26
N ALA A 377 -22.69 -17.52 40.82
CA ALA A 377 -23.17 -17.10 42.13
C ALA A 377 -24.68 -16.84 42.13
N ILE A 378 -25.22 -16.18 41.10
CA ILE A 378 -26.67 -15.97 40.93
C ILE A 378 -27.39 -17.32 40.82
N ILE A 379 -26.91 -18.22 39.96
CA ILE A 379 -27.52 -19.55 39.78
C ILE A 379 -27.48 -20.35 41.10
N GLY A 380 -26.34 -20.34 41.79
CA GLY A 380 -26.17 -21.03 43.07
C GLY A 380 -27.07 -20.49 44.16
N MET A 381 -27.11 -19.17 44.36
CA MET A 381 -27.95 -18.53 45.36
C MET A 381 -29.44 -18.65 45.03
N THR A 382 -29.82 -18.65 43.75
CA THR A 382 -31.21 -18.92 43.32
C THR A 382 -31.61 -20.36 43.65
N THR A 383 -30.70 -21.32 43.43
CA THR A 383 -30.93 -22.74 43.79
C THR A 383 -31.08 -22.92 45.30
N ILE A 384 -30.26 -22.23 46.10
CA ILE A 384 -30.34 -22.25 47.56
C ILE A 384 -31.62 -21.57 48.05
N ALA A 385 -31.97 -20.40 47.52
CA ALA A 385 -33.21 -19.69 47.86
C ALA A 385 -34.44 -20.55 47.55
N ALA A 386 -34.47 -21.22 46.40
CA ALA A 386 -35.55 -22.13 46.01
C ALA A 386 -35.63 -23.38 46.93
N ALA A 387 -34.51 -23.87 47.46
CA ALA A 387 -34.49 -24.97 48.42
C ALA A 387 -34.84 -24.52 49.85
N SER A 388 -34.58 -23.27 50.21
CA SER A 388 -34.70 -22.69 51.55
C SER A 388 -35.89 -21.72 51.69
N VAL A 389 -36.92 -21.81 50.84
CA VAL A 389 -38.11 -20.90 50.84
C VAL A 389 -38.81 -20.79 52.20
N LYS A 390 -38.66 -21.78 53.08
CA LYS A 390 -39.26 -21.80 54.44
C LYS A 390 -38.43 -21.06 55.50
N GLU A 391 -37.24 -20.57 55.17
CA GLU A 391 -36.32 -19.85 56.06
C GLU A 391 -36.13 -18.40 55.57
N PRO A 392 -36.93 -17.44 56.07
CA PRO A 392 -36.94 -16.07 55.54
C PRO A 392 -35.58 -15.37 55.58
N SER A 393 -34.83 -15.51 56.68
CA SER A 393 -33.50 -14.89 56.84
C SER A 393 -32.47 -15.43 55.85
N ARG A 394 -32.59 -16.70 55.47
CA ARG A 394 -31.68 -17.37 54.53
C ARG A 394 -32.02 -17.02 53.09
N VAL A 395 -33.31 -16.89 52.78
CA VAL A 395 -33.78 -16.36 51.49
C VAL A 395 -33.33 -14.91 51.32
N GLU A 396 -33.44 -14.09 52.37
CA GLU A 396 -33.00 -12.70 52.35
C GLU A 396 -31.49 -12.55 52.09
N ASP A 397 -30.65 -13.36 52.76
CA ASP A 397 -29.19 -13.41 52.48
C ASP A 397 -28.91 -13.87 51.03
N CYS A 398 -29.65 -14.87 50.53
CA CYS A 398 -29.52 -15.30 49.14
C CYS A 398 -29.92 -14.19 48.15
N LEU A 399 -31.02 -13.49 48.41
CA LEU A 399 -31.48 -12.36 47.59
C LEU A 399 -30.49 -11.20 47.61
N SER A 400 -29.90 -10.89 48.78
CA SER A 400 -28.83 -9.89 48.90
C SER A 400 -27.61 -10.26 48.06
N LYS A 401 -27.16 -11.52 48.12
CA LYS A 401 -26.04 -12.03 47.30
C LYS A 401 -26.35 -12.08 45.80
N ILE A 402 -27.59 -12.42 45.42
CA ILE A 402 -28.06 -12.34 44.04
C ILE A 402 -28.01 -10.89 43.55
N ASN A 403 -28.52 -9.95 44.35
CA ASN A 403 -28.53 -8.54 44.00
C ASN A 403 -27.10 -7.99 43.83
N PHE A 404 -26.20 -8.31 44.77
CA PHE A 404 -24.79 -7.95 44.67
C PHE A 404 -24.13 -8.53 43.40
N SER A 405 -24.31 -9.82 43.13
CA SER A 405 -23.74 -10.49 41.96
C SER A 405 -24.31 -9.95 40.64
N SER A 406 -25.60 -9.58 40.63
CA SER A 406 -26.28 -9.01 39.46
C SER A 406 -25.79 -7.60 39.15
N LYS A 407 -25.63 -6.75 40.17
CA LYS A 407 -25.02 -5.42 40.01
C LYS A 407 -23.59 -5.50 39.49
N HIS A 408 -22.80 -6.45 40.02
CA HIS A 408 -21.43 -6.68 39.55
C HIS A 408 -21.38 -7.14 38.08
N LEU A 409 -22.26 -8.07 37.68
CA LEU A 409 -22.37 -8.54 36.30
C LEU A 409 -22.78 -7.41 35.33
N LEU A 410 -23.73 -6.56 35.73
CA LEU A 410 -24.14 -5.40 34.93
C LEU A 410 -23.01 -4.41 34.73
N MET A 411 -22.23 -4.12 35.78
CA MET A 411 -21.04 -3.27 35.68
C MET A 411 -20.02 -3.84 34.70
N LEU A 412 -19.72 -5.14 34.80
CA LEU A 412 -18.84 -5.87 33.87
C LEU A 412 -19.30 -5.78 32.41
N ILE A 413 -20.60 -5.96 32.16
CA ILE A 413 -21.18 -5.85 30.81
C ILE A 413 -21.05 -4.42 30.29
N ASN A 414 -21.36 -3.43 31.12
CA ASN A 414 -21.23 -2.02 30.74
C ASN A 414 -19.78 -1.64 30.44
N ASP A 415 -18.80 -2.12 31.22
CA ASP A 415 -17.37 -1.92 30.95
C ASP A 415 -16.96 -2.48 29.58
N VAL A 416 -17.42 -3.69 29.24
CA VAL A 416 -17.16 -4.31 27.92
C VAL A 416 -17.76 -3.48 26.79
N LEU A 417 -18.99 -3.01 26.97
CA LEU A 417 -19.71 -2.22 25.98
C LEU A 417 -19.06 -0.85 25.78
N ASP A 418 -18.68 -0.17 26.87
CA ASP A 418 -17.98 1.10 26.82
C ASP A 418 -16.62 0.96 26.13
N MET A 419 -15.85 -0.10 26.43
CA MET A 419 -14.59 -0.37 25.73
C MET A 419 -14.80 -0.60 24.23
N SER A 420 -15.83 -1.35 23.84
CA SER A 420 -16.17 -1.57 22.42
C SER A 420 -16.57 -0.26 21.70
N LYS A 421 -17.28 0.63 22.39
CA LYS A 421 -17.66 1.96 21.85
C LYS A 421 -16.44 2.87 21.71
N ILE A 422 -15.50 2.81 22.64
CA ILE A 422 -14.23 3.55 22.58
C ILE A 422 -13.39 3.07 21.39
N GLU A 423 -13.17 1.75 21.23
CA GLU A 423 -12.37 1.20 20.11
C GLU A 423 -12.99 1.52 18.75
N SER A 424 -14.31 1.53 18.65
CA SER A 424 -15.02 1.87 17.41
C SER A 424 -15.14 3.38 17.15
N SER A 425 -14.58 4.24 18.02
CA SER A 425 -14.71 5.71 17.95
C SER A 425 -16.16 6.19 17.91
N LYS A 426 -17.10 5.41 18.47
CA LYS A 426 -18.54 5.71 18.49
C LYS A 426 -19.01 6.35 19.81
N MET A 427 -18.09 6.60 20.73
CA MET A 427 -18.42 7.23 22.01
C MET A 427 -18.59 8.74 21.83
N ALA A 428 -19.83 9.23 21.98
CA ALA A 428 -20.15 10.65 21.97
C ALA A 428 -20.33 11.15 23.41
N LEU A 429 -19.77 12.31 23.73
CA LEU A 429 -19.97 12.99 25.01
C LEU A 429 -21.26 13.80 24.99
N LEU A 430 -22.02 13.73 26.08
CA LEU A 430 -23.15 14.60 26.32
C LEU A 430 -22.67 15.98 26.78
N ASN A 431 -23.35 17.04 26.32
CA ASN A 431 -23.05 18.41 26.75
C ASN A 431 -24.32 18.98 27.38
N GLU A 432 -24.54 18.68 28.65
CA GLU A 432 -25.70 19.11 29.41
C GLU A 432 -25.30 20.05 30.55
N PRO A 433 -26.14 21.02 30.91
CA PRO A 433 -25.91 21.85 32.10
C PRO A 433 -26.03 20.98 33.36
N PHE A 434 -25.01 21.01 34.21
CA PHE A 434 -25.00 20.33 35.50
C PHE A 434 -24.36 21.19 36.59
N ASP A 435 -24.77 20.97 37.83
CA ASP A 435 -24.19 21.59 39.01
C ASP A 435 -23.05 20.70 39.56
N MET A 436 -21.85 21.28 39.68
CA MET A 436 -20.68 20.53 40.15
C MET A 436 -20.81 20.11 41.62
N PHE A 437 -21.45 20.94 42.43
CA PHE A 437 -21.64 20.70 43.85
C PHE A 437 -22.64 19.56 44.08
N GLU A 438 -23.78 19.55 43.37
CA GLU A 438 -24.74 18.44 43.45
C GLU A 438 -24.13 17.11 42.99
N LEU A 439 -23.36 17.13 41.90
CA LEU A 439 -22.70 15.94 41.36
C LEU A 439 -21.71 15.34 42.37
N VAL A 440 -20.82 16.18 42.92
CA VAL A 440 -19.82 15.72 43.89
C VAL A 440 -20.48 15.27 45.18
N ASN A 441 -21.57 15.91 45.62
CA ASN A 441 -22.30 15.49 46.82
C ASN A 441 -22.97 14.10 46.63
N GLY A 442 -23.63 13.87 45.49
CA GLY A 442 -24.21 12.56 45.18
C GLY A 442 -23.16 11.46 45.14
N PHE A 443 -21.98 11.77 44.62
CA PHE A 443 -20.83 10.88 44.63
C PHE A 443 -20.28 10.62 46.04
N VAL A 444 -20.01 11.68 46.82
CA VAL A 444 -19.44 11.60 48.17
C VAL A 444 -20.33 10.77 49.09
N SER A 445 -21.65 10.96 49.04
CA SER A 445 -22.59 10.16 49.86
C SER A 445 -22.46 8.65 49.58
N THR A 446 -22.25 8.28 48.32
CA THR A 446 -22.07 6.88 47.90
C THR A 446 -20.74 6.30 48.42
N VAL A 447 -19.65 7.06 48.31
CA VAL A 447 -18.32 6.62 48.76
C VAL A 447 -18.26 6.55 50.29
N TYR A 448 -18.88 7.51 50.98
CA TYR A 448 -18.92 7.57 52.44
C TYR A 448 -19.60 6.33 53.06
N ALA A 449 -20.69 5.84 52.44
CA ALA A 449 -21.32 4.60 52.87
C ALA A 449 -20.36 3.40 52.80
N GLN A 450 -19.60 3.30 51.70
CA GLN A 450 -18.65 2.21 51.47
C GLN A 450 -17.41 2.28 52.38
N THR A 451 -16.88 3.49 52.63
CA THR A 451 -15.72 3.67 53.51
C THR A 451 -16.08 3.39 54.95
N LYS A 452 -17.27 3.82 55.40
CA LYS A 452 -17.76 3.56 56.76
C LYS A 452 -17.97 2.08 57.04
N GLU A 453 -18.55 1.32 56.10
CA GLU A 453 -18.70 -0.14 56.20
C GLU A 453 -17.34 -0.84 56.39
N LYS A 454 -16.29 -0.32 55.75
CA LYS A 454 -14.91 -0.80 55.89
C LYS A 454 -14.10 -0.18 57.04
N GLY A 455 -14.63 0.82 57.75
CA GLY A 455 -13.89 1.55 58.78
C GLY A 455 -12.71 2.38 58.24
N ILE A 456 -12.88 3.02 57.08
CA ILE A 456 -11.90 3.93 56.45
C ILE A 456 -12.35 5.38 56.68
N GLU A 457 -11.42 6.28 57.02
CA GLU A 457 -11.71 7.71 57.16
C GLU A 457 -11.79 8.38 55.78
N PHE A 458 -12.88 9.10 55.50
CA PHE A 458 -13.07 9.81 54.24
C PHE A 458 -13.22 11.31 54.50
N THR A 459 -12.46 12.13 53.77
CA THR A 459 -12.49 13.59 53.87
C THR A 459 -12.56 14.24 52.50
N GLU A 460 -13.31 15.34 52.36
CA GLU A 460 -13.44 16.08 51.12
C GLU A 460 -13.15 17.59 51.27
N THR A 461 -12.60 18.20 50.23
CA THR A 461 -12.38 19.65 50.11
C THR A 461 -12.82 20.14 48.74
N MET A 462 -13.52 21.27 48.68
CA MET A 462 -13.88 21.95 47.42
C MET A 462 -13.46 23.41 47.47
N GLU A 463 -12.67 23.85 46.48
CA GLU A 463 -12.10 25.20 46.41
C GLU A 463 -12.37 25.89 45.06
N GLY A 464 -12.70 27.18 45.09
CA GLY A 464 -12.85 28.02 43.90
C GLY A 464 -14.22 27.96 43.19
N PHE A 465 -15.22 27.32 43.80
CA PHE A 465 -16.60 27.27 43.31
C PHE A 465 -17.50 28.29 44.03
N GLY A 466 -18.37 28.96 43.30
CA GLY A 466 -19.47 29.77 43.83
C GLY A 466 -20.80 29.02 43.77
N ASP A 467 -21.79 29.50 44.52
CA ASP A 467 -23.10 28.83 44.72
C ASP A 467 -24.01 28.77 43.47
N ALA A 468 -23.57 29.27 42.31
CA ALA A 468 -24.33 29.31 41.06
C ALA A 468 -23.50 28.90 39.82
N ASP A 469 -22.37 28.20 40.02
CA ASP A 469 -21.52 27.75 38.91
C ASP A 469 -22.10 26.49 38.24
N VAL A 470 -22.90 26.69 37.21
CA VAL A 470 -23.33 25.63 36.29
C VAL A 470 -22.25 25.38 35.25
N PHE A 471 -21.96 24.11 34.98
CA PHE A 471 -21.02 23.68 33.94
C PHE A 471 -21.75 22.91 32.85
N ILE A 472 -21.24 22.98 31.62
CA ILE A 472 -21.75 22.19 30.50
C ILE A 472 -20.79 21.04 30.25
N GLY A 473 -21.30 19.81 30.30
CA GLY A 473 -20.53 18.60 30.02
C GLY A 473 -21.33 17.33 30.31
N ASP A 474 -20.61 16.21 30.40
CA ASP A 474 -21.20 14.89 30.62
C ASP A 474 -21.07 14.50 32.11
N SER A 475 -22.11 14.80 32.88
CA SER A 475 -22.16 14.50 34.33
C SER A 475 -22.08 13.01 34.62
N LEU A 476 -22.67 12.17 33.76
CA LEU A 476 -22.66 10.71 33.90
C LEU A 476 -21.25 10.15 33.74
N ARG A 477 -20.51 10.60 32.71
CA ARG A 477 -19.12 10.17 32.48
C ARG A 477 -18.17 10.71 33.54
N LEU A 478 -18.38 11.93 34.02
CA LEU A 478 -17.63 12.44 35.17
C LEU A 478 -17.87 11.58 36.42
N ASN A 479 -19.13 11.26 36.73
CA ASN A 479 -19.47 10.41 37.86
C ASN A 479 -18.84 9.00 37.70
N GLN A 480 -18.84 8.44 36.49
CA GLN A 480 -18.17 7.17 36.19
C GLN A 480 -16.66 7.22 36.45
N ILE A 481 -15.97 8.29 36.05
CA ILE A 481 -14.55 8.51 36.35
C ILE A 481 -14.31 8.51 37.85
N LEU A 482 -15.08 9.31 38.60
CA LEU A 482 -14.91 9.46 40.05
C LEU A 482 -15.21 8.15 40.80
N LEU A 483 -16.28 7.44 40.44
CA LEU A 483 -16.62 6.14 41.01
C LEU A 483 -15.56 5.07 40.74
N ASN A 484 -14.98 5.04 39.53
CA ASN A 484 -13.90 4.11 39.21
C ASN A 484 -12.64 4.38 40.05
N LEU A 485 -12.30 5.65 40.27
CA LEU A 485 -11.15 6.02 41.10
C LEU A 485 -11.41 5.72 42.59
N SER A 486 -12.55 6.12 43.14
CA SER A 486 -12.87 5.90 44.55
C SER A 486 -13.14 4.45 44.90
N SER A 487 -13.77 3.67 44.03
CA SER A 487 -13.93 2.24 44.28
C SER A 487 -12.58 1.53 44.36
N ASN A 488 -11.58 1.94 43.56
CA ASN A 488 -10.21 1.44 43.67
C ASN A 488 -9.56 1.86 44.99
N ALA A 489 -9.68 3.13 45.39
CA ALA A 489 -9.17 3.60 46.69
C ALA A 489 -9.78 2.81 47.85
N VAL A 490 -11.11 2.72 47.94
CA VAL A 490 -11.82 1.96 48.99
C VAL A 490 -11.41 0.48 49.00
N LYS A 491 -11.18 -0.10 47.83
CA LYS A 491 -10.80 -1.51 47.68
C LYS A 491 -9.40 -1.81 48.23
N PHE A 492 -8.43 -0.94 47.96
CA PHE A 492 -7.01 -1.16 48.26
C PHE A 492 -6.53 -0.52 49.58
N THR A 493 -7.34 0.34 50.18
CA THR A 493 -7.12 0.84 51.55
C THR A 493 -7.64 -0.15 52.59
N ALA A 494 -6.81 -0.43 53.59
CA ALA A 494 -7.19 -1.29 54.71
C ALA A 494 -8.04 -0.53 55.75
N PRO A 495 -8.83 -1.22 56.60
CA PRO A 495 -9.53 -0.59 57.72
C PRO A 495 -8.58 0.23 58.60
N GLY A 496 -8.97 1.46 58.96
CA GLY A 496 -8.14 2.41 59.69
C GLY A 496 -7.22 3.29 58.82
N GLY A 497 -7.24 3.12 57.49
CA GLY A 497 -6.62 4.07 56.55
C GLY A 497 -7.51 5.28 56.26
N SER A 498 -7.01 6.19 55.43
CA SER A 498 -7.75 7.39 55.01
C SER A 498 -7.78 7.58 53.49
N ILE A 499 -8.85 8.23 53.03
CA ILE A 499 -9.07 8.65 51.64
C ILE A 499 -9.45 10.12 51.66
N HIS A 500 -8.80 10.91 50.80
CA HIS A 500 -9.02 12.34 50.67
C HIS A 500 -9.41 12.70 49.24
N LEU A 501 -10.49 13.46 49.06
CA LEU A 501 -10.92 14.03 47.79
C LEU A 501 -10.75 15.56 47.83
N SER A 502 -9.98 16.12 46.90
CA SER A 502 -9.89 17.57 46.71
C SER A 502 -10.36 17.95 45.32
N VAL A 503 -11.28 18.91 45.24
CA VAL A 503 -11.81 19.44 43.99
C VAL A 503 -11.50 20.93 43.91
N SER A 504 -10.69 21.35 42.95
CA SER A 504 -10.26 22.74 42.81
C SER A 504 -10.54 23.28 41.40
N ARG A 505 -11.00 24.52 41.32
CA ARG A 505 -11.25 25.22 40.05
C ARG A 505 -10.07 26.12 39.70
N HIS A 506 -9.50 25.92 38.51
CA HIS A 506 -8.50 26.79 37.90
C HIS A 506 -9.11 27.58 36.75
N ARG A 507 -9.33 28.88 36.97
CA ARG A 507 -9.88 29.80 35.95
C ARG A 507 -8.85 30.06 34.86
N ASN A 508 -9.18 29.74 33.61
CA ASN A 508 -8.35 30.04 32.46
C ASN A 508 -9.12 30.97 31.51
N GLY A 509 -8.62 32.20 31.32
CA GLY A 509 -9.37 33.30 30.72
C GLY A 509 -9.98 32.97 29.34
N ASN A 510 -11.32 32.98 29.30
CA ASN A 510 -12.24 33.21 28.18
C ASN A 510 -12.95 32.04 27.46
N THR A 511 -12.70 30.73 27.69
CA THR A 511 -13.53 29.70 27.01
C THR A 511 -13.89 28.43 27.80
N ALA A 512 -13.06 27.96 28.74
CA ALA A 512 -13.34 26.81 29.59
C ALA A 512 -12.53 26.89 30.90
N ASP A 513 -13.15 26.51 32.01
CA ASP A 513 -12.45 26.37 33.29
C ASP A 513 -11.90 24.96 33.43
N VAL A 514 -10.68 24.84 33.96
CA VAL A 514 -10.09 23.54 34.26
C VAL A 514 -10.42 23.19 35.69
N ILE A 515 -11.09 22.06 35.89
CA ILE A 515 -11.41 21.53 37.20
C ILE A 515 -10.48 20.37 37.48
N ARG A 516 -9.78 20.46 38.62
CA ARG A 516 -8.83 19.47 39.11
C ARG A 516 -9.45 18.66 40.23
N PHE A 517 -9.47 17.35 40.04
CA PHE A 517 -9.87 16.36 41.04
C PHE A 517 -8.62 15.62 41.51
N ILE A 518 -8.34 15.65 42.82
CA ILE A 518 -7.24 14.92 43.45
C ILE A 518 -7.86 13.91 44.41
N LEU A 519 -7.65 12.63 44.15
CA LEU A 519 -8.05 11.56 45.06
C LEU A 519 -6.81 10.87 45.61
N SER A 520 -6.60 10.97 46.92
CA SER A 520 -5.46 10.36 47.62
C SER A 520 -5.95 9.27 48.58
N ASP A 521 -5.30 8.12 48.56
CA ASP A 521 -5.55 7.01 49.48
C ASP A 521 -4.27 6.57 50.18
N THR A 522 -4.38 6.03 51.41
CA THR A 522 -3.27 5.44 52.16
C THR A 522 -3.19 3.92 52.00
N GLY A 523 -3.53 3.40 50.82
CA GLY A 523 -3.56 1.98 50.52
C GLY A 523 -2.18 1.35 50.28
N ILE A 524 -2.18 0.18 49.66
CA ILE A 524 -0.95 -0.60 49.41
C ILE A 524 0.06 0.08 48.45
N GLY A 525 -0.38 1.09 47.69
CA GLY A 525 0.43 1.75 46.67
C GLY A 525 0.91 0.81 45.55
N MET A 526 1.69 1.35 44.61
CA MET A 526 2.12 0.67 43.39
C MET A 526 3.59 0.92 43.06
N THR A 527 4.23 -0.03 42.37
CA THR A 527 5.58 0.17 41.81
C THR A 527 5.53 1.05 40.56
N LYS A 528 6.66 1.67 40.18
CA LYS A 528 6.74 2.50 38.96
C LYS A 528 6.31 1.75 37.69
N GLU A 529 6.71 0.48 37.59
CA GLU A 529 6.34 -0.40 36.47
C GLU A 529 4.83 -0.67 36.42
N ALA A 530 4.18 -0.79 37.59
CA ALA A 530 2.73 -0.97 37.68
C ALA A 530 1.97 0.31 37.29
N VAL A 531 2.47 1.50 37.66
CA VAL A 531 1.88 2.79 37.26
C VAL A 531 1.92 2.98 35.74
N GLU A 532 3.00 2.58 35.06
CA GLU A 532 3.08 2.66 33.59
C GLU A 532 2.08 1.74 32.87
N LYS A 533 1.74 0.60 33.50
CA LYS A 533 0.86 -0.42 32.92
C LYS A 533 -0.60 -0.32 33.35
N ILE A 534 -0.93 0.45 34.39
CA ILE A 534 -2.28 0.51 34.97
C ILE A 534 -3.38 0.91 33.97
N PHE A 535 -3.02 1.67 32.95
CA PHE A 535 -3.94 2.13 31.91
C PHE A 535 -4.06 1.18 30.73
N GLN A 536 -3.24 0.12 30.68
CA GLN A 536 -3.37 -0.91 29.66
C GLN A 536 -4.58 -1.78 30.01
N PRO A 537 -5.48 -2.07 29.05
CA PRO A 537 -6.63 -2.91 29.29
C PRO A 537 -6.20 -4.28 29.84
N PHE A 538 -6.87 -4.77 30.88
CA PHE A 538 -6.64 -6.10 31.49
C PHE A 538 -5.32 -6.30 32.21
N GLU A 539 -4.49 -5.28 32.34
CA GLU A 539 -3.29 -5.32 33.18
C GLU A 539 -3.69 -5.15 34.65
N GLN A 540 -3.12 -6.00 35.51
CA GLN A 540 -3.28 -5.94 36.96
C GLN A 540 -1.90 -6.06 37.59
N ALA A 541 -1.63 -5.26 38.62
CA ALA A 541 -0.29 -5.13 39.20
C ALA A 541 0.30 -6.46 39.72
N ASP A 542 -0.54 -7.42 40.14
CA ASP A 542 -0.08 -8.73 40.60
C ASP A 542 -1.17 -9.81 40.54
N ALA A 543 -0.83 -11.04 40.15
CA ALA A 543 -1.77 -12.18 40.09
C ALA A 543 -2.31 -12.58 41.49
N SER A 544 -1.58 -12.23 42.55
CA SER A 544 -1.99 -12.44 43.95
C SER A 544 -3.05 -11.42 44.40
N ILE A 545 -2.96 -10.18 43.91
CA ILE A 545 -3.91 -9.08 44.18
C ILE A 545 -5.22 -9.34 43.45
N ALA A 546 -5.15 -9.81 42.18
CA ALA A 546 -6.29 -10.24 41.38
C ALA A 546 -7.19 -11.25 42.12
N LYS A 547 -6.55 -12.23 42.77
CA LYS A 547 -7.22 -13.32 43.46
C LYS A 547 -7.85 -12.91 44.81
N ARG A 548 -7.34 -11.85 45.44
CA ARG A 548 -7.79 -11.38 46.76
C ARG A 548 -8.84 -10.27 46.69
N TYR A 549 -8.77 -9.41 45.68
CA TYR A 549 -9.64 -8.24 45.59
C TYR A 549 -10.54 -8.23 44.33
N GLY A 550 -10.34 -9.14 43.37
CA GLY A 550 -11.15 -9.22 42.13
C GLY A 550 -10.98 -7.99 41.22
N GLY A 551 -11.66 -7.94 40.07
CA GLY A 551 -11.76 -6.73 39.23
C GLY A 551 -11.49 -6.97 37.75
N THR A 552 -12.11 -6.16 36.90
CA THR A 552 -12.16 -6.34 35.44
C THR A 552 -10.83 -5.99 34.76
N GLY A 553 -9.99 -5.17 35.40
CA GLY A 553 -8.79 -4.58 34.79
C GLY A 553 -9.11 -3.58 33.67
N LEU A 554 -10.39 -3.24 33.47
CA LEU A 554 -10.82 -2.27 32.46
C LEU A 554 -11.03 -0.87 33.00
N GLY A 555 -11.42 -0.72 34.27
CA GLY A 555 -11.84 0.55 34.85
C GLY A 555 -10.85 1.69 34.62
N MET A 556 -9.55 1.47 34.81
CA MET A 556 -8.53 2.52 34.61
C MET A 556 -8.27 2.84 33.14
N SER A 557 -8.36 1.84 32.25
CA SER A 557 -8.28 2.07 30.80
C SER A 557 -9.49 2.86 30.27
N ILE A 558 -10.69 2.58 30.79
CA ILE A 558 -11.92 3.34 30.51
C ILE A 558 -11.78 4.76 31.05
N THR A 559 -11.36 4.92 32.31
CA THR A 559 -11.15 6.24 32.94
C THR A 559 -10.19 7.10 32.13
N ARG A 560 -9.04 6.57 31.69
CA ARG A 560 -8.09 7.33 30.85
C ARG A 560 -8.70 7.75 29.51
N ASN A 561 -9.43 6.85 28.86
CA ASN A 561 -10.07 7.14 27.59
C ASN A 561 -11.18 8.20 27.74
N LEU A 562 -12.01 8.10 28.78
CA LEU A 562 -13.03 9.09 29.10
C LEU A 562 -12.42 10.48 29.35
N ILE A 563 -11.37 10.55 30.16
CA ILE A 563 -10.65 11.80 30.45
C ILE A 563 -10.06 12.39 29.15
N THR A 564 -9.48 11.55 28.29
CA THR A 564 -8.94 11.97 27.00
C THR A 564 -10.03 12.49 26.06
N LEU A 565 -11.19 11.81 25.99
CA LEU A 565 -12.34 12.24 25.22
C LEU A 565 -12.90 13.57 25.71
N MET A 566 -12.92 13.79 27.03
CA MET A 566 -13.33 15.05 27.66
C MET A 566 -12.27 16.16 27.52
N GLY A 567 -11.14 15.90 26.85
CA GLY A 567 -10.07 16.88 26.63
C GLY A 567 -9.18 17.14 27.85
N GLY A 568 -9.22 16.25 28.84
CA GLY A 568 -8.47 16.34 30.09
C GLY A 568 -7.20 15.49 30.14
N GLN A 569 -6.59 15.44 31.32
CA GLN A 569 -5.40 14.62 31.61
C GLN A 569 -5.51 13.95 32.98
N ILE A 570 -4.87 12.78 33.12
CA ILE A 570 -4.75 12.04 34.38
C ILE A 570 -3.28 11.78 34.70
N GLN A 571 -2.90 11.99 35.95
CA GLN A 571 -1.58 11.69 36.50
C GLN A 571 -1.76 10.84 37.76
N ILE A 572 -0.86 9.88 37.97
CA ILE A 572 -0.88 8.98 39.14
C ILE A 572 0.48 9.04 39.81
N GLU A 573 0.48 9.37 41.09
CA GLU A 573 1.63 9.35 41.97
C GLU A 573 1.41 8.26 43.01
N SER A 574 2.29 7.25 43.07
CA SER A 574 2.11 6.12 43.98
C SER A 574 3.46 5.57 44.42
N GLU A 575 3.54 5.19 45.69
CA GLU A 575 4.69 4.51 46.28
C GLU A 575 4.23 3.27 47.07
N PRO A 576 4.90 2.11 46.95
CA PRO A 576 4.52 0.90 47.66
C PRO A 576 4.47 1.12 49.18
N GLY A 577 3.32 0.85 49.78
CA GLY A 577 3.06 0.98 51.23
C GLY A 577 2.73 2.39 51.71
N ALA A 578 2.80 3.41 50.85
CA ALA A 578 2.46 4.80 51.20
C ALA A 578 1.11 5.25 50.63
N GLY A 579 0.59 4.55 49.61
CA GLY A 579 -0.70 4.82 49.00
C GLY A 579 -0.63 5.33 47.55
N THR A 580 -1.72 5.92 47.07
CA THR A 580 -1.84 6.41 45.70
C THR A 580 -2.57 7.76 45.67
N THR A 581 -2.05 8.70 44.88
CA THR A 581 -2.68 9.97 44.57
C THR A 581 -2.98 10.03 43.07
N CYS A 582 -4.25 10.17 42.73
CA CYS A 582 -4.74 10.33 41.36
C CYS A 582 -5.13 11.79 41.13
N ILE A 583 -4.52 12.44 40.14
CA ILE A 583 -4.78 13.84 39.77
C ILE A 583 -5.44 13.84 38.39
N VAL A 584 -6.66 14.38 38.29
CA VAL A 584 -7.46 14.44 37.06
C VAL A 584 -7.82 15.88 36.77
N ASP A 585 -7.40 16.38 35.60
CA ASP A 585 -7.72 17.72 35.12
C ASP A 585 -8.71 17.63 33.96
N LEU A 586 -9.88 18.26 34.10
CA LEU A 586 -10.95 18.25 33.08
C LEU A 586 -11.40 19.67 32.72
N PRO A 587 -11.46 20.02 31.42
CA PRO A 587 -11.99 21.31 30.98
C PRO A 587 -13.52 21.27 30.89
N PHE A 588 -14.20 22.21 31.55
CA PHE A 588 -15.64 22.40 31.44
C PHE A 588 -15.98 23.82 30.98
N LYS A 589 -17.00 23.93 30.12
CA LYS A 589 -17.54 25.23 29.73
C LYS A 589 -18.47 25.73 30.84
N LYS A 590 -18.44 27.03 31.13
CA LYS A 590 -19.43 27.64 32.03
C LYS A 590 -20.80 27.65 31.32
N GLY A 591 -21.83 27.15 31.98
CA GLY A 591 -23.21 27.30 31.54
C GLY A 591 -23.67 28.74 31.70
N GLU A 592 -24.74 29.11 31.00
CA GLU A 592 -25.47 30.34 31.34
C GLU A 592 -26.00 30.19 32.78
N GLU A 593 -25.85 31.24 33.59
CA GLU A 593 -26.33 31.28 34.97
C GLU A 593 -27.82 30.94 34.99
N SER A 594 -28.14 29.68 35.31
CA SER A 594 -29.50 29.30 35.65
C SER A 594 -29.80 29.97 36.98
N CYS A 595 -30.57 31.06 36.93
CA CYS A 595 -31.26 31.60 38.08
C CYS A 595 -32.19 30.50 38.64
N LEU A 596 -31.67 29.62 39.49
CA LEU A 596 -32.50 29.03 40.53
C LEU A 596 -33.03 30.23 41.34
N PRO A 597 -34.36 30.41 41.46
CA PRO A 597 -34.92 31.60 42.08
C PRO A 597 -34.35 31.75 43.48
N GLU A 598 -33.58 32.82 43.71
CA GLU A 598 -33.12 33.18 45.04
C GLU A 598 -34.36 33.37 45.94
N PRO A 599 -34.44 32.67 47.07
CA PRO A 599 -35.54 32.80 48.00
C PRO A 599 -35.30 33.99 48.92
N ASP A 600 -36.33 34.79 49.08
CA ASP A 600 -36.32 36.04 49.83
C ASP A 600 -36.45 35.84 51.35
N PHE A 601 -35.59 35.02 51.98
CA PHE A 601 -35.54 34.96 53.45
C PHE A 601 -35.07 36.29 54.04
N ALA A 602 -34.39 37.12 53.25
CA ALA A 602 -33.95 38.45 53.61
C ALA A 602 -35.11 39.36 54.02
N GLN A 603 -36.31 39.18 53.45
CA GLN A 603 -37.52 39.92 53.84
C GLN A 603 -38.23 39.37 55.08
N GLN A 604 -37.90 38.16 55.56
CA GLN A 604 -38.63 37.48 56.64
C GLN A 604 -37.99 37.63 58.04
N GLY A 605 -36.71 38.01 58.13
CA GLY A 605 -36.06 38.33 59.42
C GLY A 605 -35.97 37.15 60.41
N LEU A 606 -35.91 35.91 59.92
CA LEU A 606 -35.99 34.68 60.71
C LEU A 606 -34.81 34.51 61.68
N GLN A 607 -35.10 33.95 62.87
CA GLN A 607 -34.10 33.57 63.87
C GLN A 607 -34.06 32.05 64.08
N ALA A 608 -32.86 31.47 63.97
CA ALA A 608 -32.61 30.04 64.15
C ALA A 608 -31.74 29.76 65.39
N LEU A 609 -32.04 28.66 66.09
CA LEU A 609 -31.22 28.12 67.18
C LEU A 609 -30.53 26.83 66.71
N ILE A 610 -29.20 26.78 66.80
CA ILE A 610 -28.37 25.60 66.51
C ILE A 610 -27.97 24.94 67.84
N VAL A 611 -28.04 23.62 67.92
CA VAL A 611 -27.64 22.85 69.10
C VAL A 611 -26.78 21.69 68.64
N ASP A 612 -25.51 21.71 69.00
CA ASP A 612 -24.53 20.68 68.65
C ASP A 612 -23.44 20.64 69.73
N ASP A 613 -22.93 19.45 70.09
CA ASP A 613 -21.88 19.31 71.10
C ASP A 613 -20.48 19.63 70.54
N GLU A 614 -20.35 19.79 69.21
CA GLU A 614 -19.13 20.22 68.55
C GLU A 614 -19.15 21.73 68.18
N GLN A 615 -18.25 22.50 68.81
CA GLN A 615 -18.20 23.96 68.64
C GLN A 615 -17.95 24.35 67.17
N GLN A 616 -17.11 23.58 66.48
CA GLN A 616 -16.79 23.80 65.08
C GLN A 616 -18.02 23.64 64.17
N VAL A 617 -18.90 22.68 64.46
CA VAL A 617 -20.15 22.47 63.70
C VAL A 617 -21.13 23.61 63.95
N CYS A 618 -21.25 24.07 65.19
CA CYS A 618 -22.05 25.25 65.55
C CYS A 618 -21.60 26.51 64.78
N GLU A 619 -20.30 26.82 64.79
CA GLU A 619 -19.74 27.99 64.11
C GLU A 619 -19.92 27.90 62.60
N GLN A 620 -19.66 26.74 62.00
CA GLN A 620 -19.85 26.51 60.56
C GLN A 620 -21.32 26.66 60.15
N THR A 621 -22.24 26.09 60.93
CA THR A 621 -23.68 26.18 60.67
C THR A 621 -24.18 27.61 60.81
N ALA A 622 -23.69 28.36 61.80
CA ALA A 622 -24.03 29.76 61.99
C ALA A 622 -23.59 30.62 60.78
N VAL A 623 -22.35 30.44 60.32
CA VAL A 623 -21.84 31.11 59.11
C VAL A 623 -22.66 30.75 57.87
N LEU A 624 -23.11 29.51 57.75
CA LEU A 624 -23.95 29.04 56.66
C LEU A 624 -25.35 29.71 56.68
N LEU A 625 -25.96 29.80 57.86
CA LEU A 625 -27.26 30.45 58.04
C LEU A 625 -27.20 31.96 57.81
N GLU A 626 -26.13 32.63 58.24
CA GLU A 626 -25.90 34.05 57.94
C GLU A 626 -25.78 34.32 56.44
N LYS A 627 -25.13 33.42 55.69
CA LYS A 627 -25.01 33.51 54.22
C LYS A 627 -26.37 33.42 53.51
N ILE A 628 -27.34 32.68 54.08
CA ILE A 628 -28.73 32.65 53.60
C ILE A 628 -29.64 33.69 54.28
N LYS A 629 -29.06 34.67 54.99
CA LYS A 629 -29.73 35.81 55.63
C LYS A 629 -30.65 35.45 56.82
N ILE A 630 -30.43 34.29 57.46
CA ILE A 630 -31.09 33.89 58.70
C ILE A 630 -30.16 34.21 59.88
N ARG A 631 -30.67 34.84 60.94
CA ARG A 631 -29.86 35.08 62.15
C ARG A 631 -29.77 33.79 62.96
N ALA A 632 -28.57 33.38 63.34
CA ALA A 632 -28.35 32.12 64.05
C ALA A 632 -27.71 32.35 65.41
N GLU A 633 -28.26 31.73 66.45
CA GLU A 633 -27.61 31.56 67.75
C GLU A 633 -27.33 30.07 67.97
N TRP A 634 -26.27 29.73 68.71
CA TRP A 634 -25.91 28.34 68.97
C TRP A 634 -25.73 28.04 70.46
N ARG A 635 -25.96 26.79 70.87
CA ARG A 635 -25.74 26.24 72.21
C ARG A 635 -25.05 24.89 72.13
N MET A 636 -24.29 24.55 73.16
CA MET A 636 -23.43 23.35 73.19
C MET A 636 -24.08 22.15 73.89
N SER A 637 -25.27 22.33 74.46
CA SER A 637 -25.98 21.26 75.18
C SER A 637 -27.49 21.33 74.94
N GLY A 638 -28.14 20.17 74.97
CA GLY A 638 -29.59 20.06 74.87
C GLY A 638 -30.32 20.77 76.02
N ALA A 639 -29.75 20.76 77.22
CA ALA A 639 -30.33 21.45 78.38
C ALA A 639 -30.35 22.97 78.23
N GLU A 640 -29.26 23.58 77.75
CA GLU A 640 -29.18 25.03 77.48
C GLU A 640 -30.15 25.44 76.36
N ALA A 641 -30.31 24.60 75.34
CA ALA A 641 -31.24 24.85 74.25
C ALA A 641 -32.69 24.91 74.72
N VAL A 642 -33.12 23.97 75.57
CA VAL A 642 -34.49 23.95 76.12
C VAL A 642 -34.74 25.18 77.00
N GLU A 643 -33.78 25.58 77.84
CA GLU A 643 -33.96 26.76 78.70
C GLU A 643 -34.00 28.06 77.87
N GLN A 644 -33.16 28.18 76.84
CA GLN A 644 -33.15 29.33 75.93
C GLN A 644 -34.51 29.48 75.22
N VAL A 645 -35.04 28.40 74.67
CA VAL A 645 -36.34 28.38 73.99
C VAL A 645 -37.47 28.77 74.95
N LYS A 646 -37.38 28.32 76.21
CA LYS A 646 -38.36 28.63 77.26
C LYS A 646 -38.32 30.09 77.70
N GLU A 647 -37.13 30.67 77.84
CA GLU A 647 -36.96 32.09 78.16
C GLU A 647 -37.45 32.99 77.02
N THR A 648 -37.07 32.69 75.79
CA THR A 648 -37.49 33.45 74.59
C THR A 648 -39.01 33.38 74.36
N HIS A 649 -39.63 32.22 74.62
CA HIS A 649 -41.09 32.07 74.57
C HIS A 649 -41.82 32.91 75.64
N ARG A 650 -41.30 32.95 76.88
CA ARG A 650 -41.88 33.79 77.94
C ARG A 650 -41.78 35.29 77.65
N GLU A 651 -40.75 35.71 76.91
CA GLU A 651 -40.55 37.10 76.49
C GLU A 651 -41.36 37.48 75.24
N GLY A 652 -42.10 36.55 74.64
CA GLY A 652 -42.89 36.76 73.42
C GLY A 652 -42.03 36.93 72.16
N ARG A 653 -40.80 36.39 72.16
CA ARG A 653 -39.86 36.42 71.03
C ARG A 653 -39.52 34.99 70.61
N ASP A 654 -40.46 34.30 69.99
CA ASP A 654 -40.28 32.90 69.61
C ASP A 654 -39.18 32.71 68.56
N ILE A 655 -38.43 31.62 68.70
CA ILE A 655 -37.44 31.18 67.71
C ILE A 655 -38.18 30.60 66.50
N ASP A 656 -37.76 30.97 65.30
CA ASP A 656 -38.46 30.56 64.07
C ASP A 656 -38.04 29.18 63.54
N LEU A 657 -36.90 28.65 63.99
CA LEU A 657 -36.34 27.38 63.56
C LEU A 657 -35.34 26.84 64.60
N CYS A 658 -35.41 25.55 64.92
CA CYS A 658 -34.34 24.88 65.67
C CYS A 658 -33.64 23.83 64.81
N LEU A 659 -32.31 23.84 64.82
CA LEU A 659 -31.42 22.86 64.19
C LEU A 659 -30.70 22.09 65.31
N ILE A 660 -31.06 20.84 65.54
CA ILE A 660 -30.65 20.10 66.74
C ILE A 660 -29.91 18.83 66.33
N ASP A 661 -28.69 18.63 66.84
CA ASP A 661 -27.97 17.39 66.61
C ASP A 661 -28.66 16.20 67.28
N TRP A 662 -28.64 15.06 66.59
CA TRP A 662 -29.19 13.82 67.10
C TRP A 662 -28.46 13.37 68.36
N LYS A 663 -27.12 13.39 68.34
CA LYS A 663 -26.29 12.65 69.29
C LYS A 663 -25.44 13.58 70.13
N MET A 664 -26.03 14.13 71.19
CA MET A 664 -25.32 14.93 72.17
C MET A 664 -25.06 14.15 73.48
N PRO A 665 -24.00 14.46 74.25
CA PRO A 665 -23.60 13.69 75.43
C PRO A 665 -24.56 13.81 76.63
N ASP A 666 -25.30 14.91 76.73
CA ASP A 666 -26.20 15.20 77.84
C ASP A 666 -27.61 14.64 77.59
N MET A 667 -28.16 14.88 76.40
CA MET A 667 -29.52 14.53 76.02
C MET A 667 -29.60 14.36 74.51
N ASP A 668 -30.21 13.27 74.04
CA ASP A 668 -30.39 13.05 72.59
C ASP A 668 -31.34 14.08 71.96
N GLY A 669 -31.17 14.33 70.67
CA GLY A 669 -31.95 15.31 69.91
C GLY A 669 -33.45 15.01 69.91
N ILE A 670 -33.86 13.74 70.06
CA ILE A 670 -35.27 13.35 70.18
C ILE A 670 -35.86 13.87 71.50
N GLU A 671 -35.17 13.66 72.61
CA GLU A 671 -35.59 14.08 73.95
C GLU A 671 -35.58 15.61 74.08
N VAL A 672 -34.60 16.30 73.48
CA VAL A 672 -34.61 17.77 73.34
C VAL A 672 -35.87 18.21 72.59
N THR A 673 -36.17 17.59 71.46
CA THR A 673 -37.37 17.89 70.65
C THR A 673 -38.65 17.69 71.48
N ARG A 674 -38.78 16.57 72.21
CA ARG A 674 -39.94 16.29 73.09
C ARG A 674 -40.12 17.37 74.16
N ARG A 675 -39.03 17.86 74.73
CA ARG A 675 -39.07 18.91 75.77
C ARG A 675 -39.44 20.27 75.21
N ILE A 676 -38.87 20.66 74.08
CA ILE A 676 -39.26 21.90 73.38
C ILE A 676 -40.74 21.84 73.00
N ARG A 677 -41.22 20.71 72.47
CA ARG A 677 -42.63 20.52 72.08
C ARG A 677 -43.61 20.64 73.26
N ARG A 678 -43.20 20.29 74.49
CA ARG A 678 -44.03 20.45 75.70
C ARG A 678 -44.19 21.91 76.14
N GLU A 679 -43.22 22.76 75.84
CA GLU A 679 -43.23 24.17 76.26
C GLU A 679 -43.81 25.09 75.18
N VAL A 680 -43.52 24.85 73.89
CA VAL A 680 -43.86 25.78 72.77
C VAL A 680 -44.83 25.18 71.74
N GLY A 681 -45.22 23.91 71.88
CA GLY A 681 -46.08 23.22 70.91
C GLY A 681 -45.41 23.01 69.54
N ASN A 682 -46.22 22.86 68.49
CA ASN A 682 -45.77 22.59 67.10
C ASN A 682 -45.44 23.87 66.29
N GLU A 683 -45.44 25.04 66.92
CA GLU A 683 -45.31 26.33 66.23
C GLU A 683 -43.88 26.61 65.76
N VAL A 684 -42.87 26.04 66.43
CA VAL A 684 -41.45 26.14 66.06
C VAL A 684 -41.03 24.90 65.26
N PRO A 685 -40.67 25.03 63.97
CA PRO A 685 -40.11 23.93 63.20
C PRO A 685 -38.77 23.46 63.79
N ILE A 686 -38.64 22.15 64.01
CA ILE A 686 -37.42 21.52 64.50
C ILE A 686 -36.87 20.63 63.39
N VAL A 687 -35.65 20.93 62.94
CA VAL A 687 -34.90 20.14 61.95
C VAL A 687 -33.77 19.44 62.69
N MET A 688 -33.70 18.12 62.55
CA MET A 688 -32.69 17.32 63.22
C MET A 688 -31.47 17.15 62.33
N ILE A 689 -30.29 17.47 62.87
CA ILE A 689 -29.00 17.26 62.22
C ILE A 689 -28.49 15.87 62.62
N SER A 690 -27.98 15.07 61.68
CA SER A 690 -27.50 13.71 61.93
C SER A 690 -26.34 13.31 61.03
N ALA A 691 -25.36 12.57 61.56
CA ALA A 691 -24.27 11.96 60.79
C ALA A 691 -24.58 10.53 60.28
N TYR A 692 -25.84 10.09 60.32
CA TYR A 692 -26.27 8.70 60.09
C TYR A 692 -27.51 8.58 59.20
N ASP A 693 -27.65 7.43 58.54
CA ASP A 693 -28.83 6.98 57.81
C ASP A 693 -29.99 6.79 58.81
N ILE A 694 -31.03 7.64 58.72
CA ILE A 694 -32.06 7.82 59.77
C ILE A 694 -33.18 6.76 59.66
N SER A 695 -33.07 5.84 58.71
CA SER A 695 -34.08 4.84 58.35
C SER A 695 -34.65 4.05 59.54
N GLU A 696 -33.83 3.74 60.56
CA GLU A 696 -34.27 2.96 61.73
C GLU A 696 -34.97 3.79 62.81
N VAL A 697 -34.84 5.12 62.77
CA VAL A 697 -35.21 6.00 63.89
C VAL A 697 -36.02 7.23 63.46
N GLU A 698 -36.28 7.36 62.16
CA GLU A 698 -37.11 8.42 61.56
C GLU A 698 -38.53 8.40 62.15
N GLU A 699 -39.08 7.21 62.36
CA GLU A 699 -40.45 7.05 62.88
C GLU A 699 -40.58 7.59 64.32
N GLU A 700 -39.58 7.34 65.17
CA GLU A 700 -39.55 7.86 66.54
C GLU A 700 -39.31 9.37 66.59
N ALA A 701 -38.39 9.88 65.76
CA ALA A 701 -38.10 11.31 65.66
C ALA A 701 -39.30 12.11 65.10
N ARG A 702 -40.00 11.57 64.09
CA ARG A 702 -41.25 12.16 63.57
C ARG A 702 -42.35 12.15 64.62
N ALA A 703 -42.50 11.06 65.38
CA ALA A 703 -43.46 10.98 66.48
C ALA A 703 -43.15 11.97 67.62
N ALA A 704 -41.88 12.28 67.86
CA ALA A 704 -41.45 13.31 68.80
C ALA A 704 -41.70 14.76 68.32
N GLY A 705 -42.09 14.95 67.05
CA GLY A 705 -42.43 16.26 66.49
C GLY A 705 -41.35 16.92 65.65
N VAL A 706 -40.39 16.15 65.10
CA VAL A 706 -39.37 16.64 64.15
C VAL A 706 -39.99 16.93 62.78
N ASN A 707 -39.71 18.11 62.23
CA ASN A 707 -40.27 18.59 60.96
C ASN A 707 -39.41 18.22 59.75
N GLY A 708 -38.11 18.03 59.93
CA GLY A 708 -37.18 17.67 58.85
C GLY A 708 -35.86 17.11 59.37
N PHE A 709 -35.06 16.58 58.46
CA PHE A 709 -33.77 15.97 58.76
C PHE A 709 -32.67 16.55 57.88
N LEU A 710 -31.46 16.69 58.42
CA LEU A 710 -30.29 17.18 57.71
C LEU A 710 -29.07 16.27 57.93
N PRO A 711 -28.50 15.68 56.87
CA PRO A 711 -27.28 14.90 56.99
C PRO A 711 -26.06 15.82 57.20
N LYS A 712 -25.15 15.44 58.11
CA LYS A 712 -23.77 16.00 58.20
C LYS A 712 -22.91 15.31 57.12
N PRO A 713 -22.02 16.03 56.41
CA PRO A 713 -21.71 17.47 56.51
C PRO A 713 -22.81 18.41 55.97
N LEU A 714 -22.98 19.58 56.62
CA LEU A 714 -24.08 20.52 56.37
C LEU A 714 -23.75 21.47 55.22
N TYR A 715 -24.53 21.39 54.15
CA TYR A 715 -24.33 22.20 52.94
C TYR A 715 -25.49 23.17 52.68
N ARG A 716 -25.21 24.28 51.96
CA ARG A 716 -26.15 25.39 51.73
C ARG A 716 -27.48 24.94 51.11
N SER A 717 -27.45 24.10 50.08
CA SER A 717 -28.63 23.62 49.35
C SER A 717 -29.51 22.66 50.16
N SER A 718 -28.89 21.77 50.93
CA SER A 718 -29.59 20.85 51.85
C SER A 718 -30.25 21.61 52.99
N VAL A 719 -29.52 22.54 53.63
CA VAL A 719 -30.04 23.45 54.65
C VAL A 719 -31.18 24.28 54.10
N TYR A 720 -31.01 24.85 52.90
CA TYR A 720 -32.07 25.61 52.23
C TYR A 720 -33.36 24.81 52.04
N SER A 721 -33.26 23.62 51.44
CA SER A 721 -34.42 22.80 51.10
C SER A 721 -35.14 22.30 52.36
N ALA A 722 -34.38 21.89 53.38
CA ALA A 722 -34.93 21.43 54.65
C ALA A 722 -35.63 22.56 55.42
N ILE A 723 -35.04 23.76 55.45
CA ILE A 723 -35.64 24.94 56.10
C ILE A 723 -36.91 25.37 55.37
N LYS A 724 -36.89 25.42 54.04
CA LYS A 724 -38.07 25.75 53.23
C LYS A 724 -39.21 24.76 53.48
N ALA A 725 -38.92 23.46 53.45
CA ALA A 725 -39.92 22.43 53.73
C ALA A 725 -40.47 22.51 55.17
N ALA A 726 -39.61 22.84 56.14
CA ALA A 726 -40.00 23.00 57.54
C ALA A 726 -40.85 24.27 57.78
N LEU A 727 -40.56 25.37 57.08
CA LEU A 727 -41.31 26.64 57.16
C LEU A 727 -42.61 26.62 56.37
N GLU A 728 -42.70 25.90 55.25
CA GLU A 728 -43.97 25.70 54.53
C GLU A 728 -44.98 24.89 55.38
N TYR A 729 -44.49 24.11 56.34
CA TYR A 729 -45.30 23.37 57.32
C TYR A 729 -45.97 24.26 58.38
N LYS A 730 -45.58 25.55 58.53
CA LYS A 730 -46.19 26.53 59.46
C LYS A 730 -47.64 26.92 59.08
N GLY A 731 -48.20 26.39 57.99
CA GLY A 731 -49.49 26.82 57.41
C GLY A 731 -50.67 25.84 57.45
N GLN A 732 -50.55 24.64 58.03
CA GLN A 732 -51.67 23.69 58.10
C GLN A 732 -51.90 23.19 59.54
N PRO A 733 -53.04 23.51 60.17
CA PRO A 733 -53.43 22.89 61.43
C PRO A 733 -53.68 21.40 61.20
N SER A 734 -53.16 20.58 62.10
CA SER A 734 -53.48 19.17 62.23
C SER A 734 -54.99 18.96 62.36
N ALA A 735 -55.63 18.52 61.27
CA ALA A 735 -56.97 17.95 61.28
C ALA A 735 -56.86 16.48 60.87
N ASP A 736 -57.04 15.61 61.87
CA ASP A 736 -57.43 14.20 61.80
C ASP A 736 -56.74 13.28 60.77
N GLY A 737 -55.87 12.42 61.30
CA GLY A 737 -56.30 11.04 61.52
C GLY A 737 -56.67 10.20 60.30
N LYS A 738 -56.08 10.44 59.13
CA LYS A 738 -55.87 9.36 58.14
C LYS A 738 -54.37 9.18 57.97
N GLY A 739 -53.89 8.05 58.48
CA GLY A 739 -52.49 7.68 58.41
C GLY A 739 -51.95 7.88 57.00
N LYS A 740 -50.79 8.54 56.90
CA LYS A 740 -49.91 8.35 55.75
C LYS A 740 -49.51 6.87 55.77
N THR A 741 -50.33 6.02 55.17
CA THR A 741 -49.86 4.73 54.68
C THR A 741 -48.68 5.04 53.77
N ALA A 742 -47.57 4.31 53.93
CA ALA A 742 -46.48 4.22 52.96
C ALA A 742 -47.09 4.19 51.55
N GLY A 743 -47.10 5.33 50.87
CA GLY A 743 -48.08 5.61 49.83
C GLY A 743 -47.75 4.85 48.55
N ARG A 744 -48.69 4.07 48.04
CA ARG A 744 -48.67 3.54 46.68
C ARG A 744 -48.80 4.73 45.71
N PRO A 745 -47.71 5.21 45.10
CA PRO A 745 -47.69 6.51 44.43
C PRO A 745 -48.52 6.54 43.14
N LEU A 746 -48.89 5.38 42.60
CA LEU A 746 -49.66 5.23 41.37
C LEU A 746 -51.10 4.75 41.63
N GLU A 747 -51.56 4.81 42.87
CA GLU A 747 -52.89 4.35 43.24
C GLU A 747 -53.99 5.10 42.48
N GLY A 748 -54.84 4.36 41.77
CA GLY A 748 -55.92 4.91 40.95
C GLY A 748 -55.56 5.22 39.50
N PHE A 749 -54.30 5.03 39.08
CA PHE A 749 -53.92 5.17 37.68
C PHE A 749 -54.04 3.85 36.90
N THR A 750 -54.54 3.95 35.68
CA THR A 750 -54.60 2.86 34.70
C THR A 750 -53.61 3.12 33.58
N LEU A 751 -52.70 2.19 33.34
CA LEU A 751 -51.59 2.31 32.40
C LEU A 751 -51.70 1.26 31.30
N LEU A 752 -51.45 1.66 30.06
CA LEU A 752 -51.24 0.73 28.95
C LEU A 752 -49.73 0.53 28.77
N MET A 753 -49.27 -0.71 28.84
CA MET A 753 -47.84 -1.05 28.71
C MET A 753 -47.60 -1.92 27.46
N ALA A 754 -46.67 -1.50 26.60
CA ALA A 754 -46.24 -2.27 25.43
C ALA A 754 -44.78 -2.74 25.58
N GLU A 755 -44.57 -4.05 25.60
CA GLU A 755 -43.26 -4.70 25.73
C GLU A 755 -43.28 -6.08 25.06
N ASP A 756 -42.33 -6.33 24.16
CA ASP A 756 -42.24 -7.57 23.37
C ASP A 756 -41.69 -8.74 24.20
N ASN A 757 -40.78 -8.45 25.12
CA ASN A 757 -40.20 -9.45 26.01
C ASN A 757 -41.14 -9.79 27.17
N ALA A 758 -41.65 -11.03 27.16
CA ALA A 758 -42.58 -11.52 28.16
C ALA A 758 -42.09 -11.37 29.62
N LEU A 759 -40.79 -11.53 29.87
CA LEU A 759 -40.21 -11.41 31.21
C LEU A 759 -40.11 -9.95 31.65
N ASN A 760 -39.66 -9.05 30.77
CA ASN A 760 -39.65 -7.61 31.06
C ASN A 760 -41.07 -7.09 31.33
N ARG A 761 -42.04 -7.55 30.54
CA ARG A 761 -43.45 -7.21 30.67
C ARG A 761 -44.01 -7.64 32.02
N GLU A 762 -43.71 -8.88 32.43
CA GLU A 762 -44.11 -9.40 33.75
C GLU A 762 -43.46 -8.62 34.90
N ILE A 763 -42.16 -8.33 34.83
CA ILE A 763 -41.44 -7.58 35.87
C ILE A 763 -42.02 -6.17 35.99
N ALA A 764 -42.11 -5.43 34.90
CA ALA A 764 -42.59 -4.04 34.91
C ALA A 764 -44.06 -3.95 35.36
N ALA A 765 -44.93 -4.84 34.87
CA ALA A 765 -46.32 -4.89 35.30
C ALA A 765 -46.43 -5.21 36.81
N THR A 766 -45.61 -6.13 37.31
CA THR A 766 -45.59 -6.47 38.74
C THR A 766 -45.13 -5.28 39.58
N LEU A 767 -44.05 -4.59 39.17
CA LEU A 767 -43.54 -3.40 39.87
C LEU A 767 -44.56 -2.26 39.89
N LEU A 768 -45.23 -1.98 38.78
CA LEU A 768 -46.27 -0.94 38.69
C LEU A 768 -47.50 -1.30 39.55
N ARG A 769 -47.94 -2.56 39.55
CA ARG A 769 -49.04 -3.05 40.38
C ARG A 769 -48.73 -3.01 41.87
N MET A 770 -47.50 -3.35 42.27
CA MET A 770 -47.02 -3.20 43.66
C MET A 770 -47.10 -1.75 44.15
N ASN A 771 -46.96 -0.79 43.23
CA ASN A 771 -47.06 0.65 43.49
C ASN A 771 -48.47 1.23 43.28
N GLY A 772 -49.49 0.39 43.05
CA GLY A 772 -50.91 0.76 43.06
C GLY A 772 -51.56 0.98 41.69
N ALA A 773 -50.83 0.88 40.58
CA ALA A 773 -51.40 1.06 39.24
C ALA A 773 -52.15 -0.18 38.73
N ALA A 774 -53.25 0.04 37.99
CA ALA A 774 -53.79 -0.97 37.08
C ALA A 774 -52.97 -0.95 35.78
N VAL A 775 -52.58 -2.11 35.27
CA VAL A 775 -51.71 -2.20 34.08
C VAL A 775 -52.24 -3.24 33.12
N ASP A 776 -52.61 -2.77 31.92
CA ASP A 776 -52.93 -3.59 30.76
C ASP A 776 -51.67 -3.74 29.91
N CYS A 777 -51.34 -4.97 29.51
CA CYS A 777 -50.10 -5.27 28.81
C CYS A 777 -50.37 -5.77 27.39
N VAL A 778 -49.61 -5.26 26.43
CA VAL A 778 -49.61 -5.66 25.02
C VAL A 778 -48.20 -5.98 24.53
N GLU A 779 -48.07 -6.69 23.41
CA GLU A 779 -46.77 -7.25 22.98
C GLU A 779 -46.04 -6.43 21.91
N ASP A 780 -46.72 -5.51 21.24
CA ASP A 780 -46.12 -4.69 20.17
C ASP A 780 -46.81 -3.32 20.03
N GLY A 781 -46.19 -2.42 19.26
CA GLY A 781 -46.68 -1.06 19.07
C GLY A 781 -48.01 -0.97 18.32
N LYS A 782 -48.33 -1.98 17.51
CA LYS A 782 -49.59 -2.04 16.76
C LYS A 782 -50.74 -2.42 17.69
N GLN A 783 -50.54 -3.40 18.57
CA GLN A 783 -51.51 -3.75 19.60
C GLN A 783 -51.71 -2.58 20.58
N ALA A 784 -50.66 -1.81 20.90
CA ALA A 784 -50.77 -0.61 21.71
C ALA A 784 -51.65 0.46 21.04
N LEU A 785 -51.42 0.71 19.75
CA LEU A 785 -52.26 1.59 18.95
C LEU A 785 -53.70 1.09 18.87
N ASP A 786 -53.92 -0.16 18.50
CA ASP A 786 -55.26 -0.75 18.33
C ASP A 786 -56.05 -0.72 19.65
N THR A 787 -55.39 -1.02 20.79
CA THR A 787 -55.99 -0.97 22.13
C THR A 787 -56.34 0.46 22.54
N PHE A 788 -55.45 1.42 22.28
CA PHE A 788 -55.72 2.83 22.56
C PHE A 788 -56.86 3.39 21.70
N LEU A 789 -56.92 3.04 20.41
CA LEU A 789 -58.00 3.46 19.51
C LEU A 789 -59.36 2.87 19.89
N ALA A 790 -59.37 1.67 20.47
CA ALA A 790 -60.59 1.01 20.95
C ALA A 790 -61.05 1.51 22.33
N SER A 791 -60.18 2.23 23.06
CA SER A 791 -60.48 2.75 24.40
C SER A 791 -61.36 3.99 24.37
N SER A 792 -62.09 4.23 25.47
CA SER A 792 -62.85 5.45 25.69
C SER A 792 -61.96 6.53 26.33
N PRO A 793 -62.24 7.83 26.12
CA PRO A 793 -61.51 8.90 26.78
C PRO A 793 -61.53 8.74 28.31
N GLY A 794 -60.35 8.60 28.92
CA GLY A 794 -60.17 8.43 30.36
C GLY A 794 -59.88 6.99 30.83
N ASP A 795 -59.95 5.99 29.94
CA ASP A 795 -59.64 4.59 30.29
C ASP A 795 -58.16 4.40 30.66
N TYR A 796 -57.26 5.19 30.05
CA TYR A 796 -55.82 5.17 30.32
C TYR A 796 -55.30 6.56 30.71
N ASN A 797 -54.47 6.60 31.75
CA ASN A 797 -53.82 7.82 32.23
C ASN A 797 -52.46 8.05 31.57
N ALA A 798 -51.75 7.00 31.18
CA ALA A 798 -50.50 7.07 30.42
C ALA A 798 -50.21 5.76 29.69
N ILE A 799 -49.37 5.86 28.66
CA ILE A 799 -48.86 4.72 27.88
C ILE A 799 -47.37 4.59 28.16
N LEU A 800 -46.93 3.41 28.60
CA LEU A 800 -45.53 3.05 28.73
C LEU A 800 -45.16 2.13 27.57
N MET A 801 -44.20 2.52 26.72
CA MET A 801 -43.97 1.83 25.46
C MET A 801 -42.49 1.63 25.16
N ASP A 802 -42.10 0.39 24.87
CA ASP A 802 -40.77 0.09 24.37
C ASP A 802 -40.55 0.70 22.97
N ILE A 803 -39.32 1.14 22.70
CA ILE A 803 -38.99 1.68 21.37
C ILE A 803 -38.81 0.53 20.38
N GLN A 804 -38.07 -0.51 20.75
CA GLN A 804 -37.70 -1.59 19.84
C GLN A 804 -38.64 -2.76 20.01
N MET A 805 -39.70 -2.80 19.20
CA MET A 805 -40.68 -3.88 19.17
C MET A 805 -40.88 -4.39 17.75
N PRO A 806 -41.21 -5.68 17.56
CA PRO A 806 -41.55 -6.23 16.25
C PRO A 806 -42.88 -5.66 15.73
N VAL A 807 -43.15 -5.81 14.43
CA VAL A 807 -44.37 -5.35 13.72
C VAL A 807 -44.49 -3.83 13.58
N MET A 808 -44.46 -3.10 14.69
CA MET A 808 -44.52 -1.64 14.74
C MET A 808 -43.66 -1.17 15.91
N ASP A 809 -42.66 -0.35 15.59
CA ASP A 809 -41.78 0.22 16.61
C ASP A 809 -42.49 1.30 17.44
N GLY A 810 -41.94 1.64 18.61
CA GLY A 810 -42.54 2.61 19.51
C GLY A 810 -42.65 4.01 18.89
N HIS A 811 -41.71 4.41 18.03
CA HIS A 811 -41.76 5.72 17.38
C HIS A 811 -42.91 5.81 16.38
N GLU A 812 -43.09 4.77 15.56
CA GLU A 812 -44.16 4.64 14.59
C GLU A 812 -45.51 4.56 15.30
N ALA A 813 -45.61 3.76 16.37
CA ALA A 813 -46.80 3.70 17.22
C ALA A 813 -47.15 5.06 17.82
N ALA A 814 -46.17 5.80 18.37
CA ALA A 814 -46.40 7.14 18.91
C ALA A 814 -46.88 8.11 17.85
N ARG A 815 -46.28 8.12 16.64
CA ARG A 815 -46.75 8.96 15.53
C ARG A 815 -48.19 8.62 15.13
N HIS A 816 -48.53 7.34 15.06
CA HIS A 816 -49.90 6.92 14.73
C HIS A 816 -50.91 7.26 15.83
N ILE A 817 -50.54 7.10 17.11
CA ILE A 817 -51.37 7.51 18.24
C ILE A 817 -51.61 9.02 18.18
N ARG A 818 -50.57 9.83 17.97
CA ARG A 818 -50.66 11.29 17.88
C ARG A 818 -51.43 11.78 16.66
N ALA A 819 -51.37 11.05 15.54
CA ALA A 819 -52.11 11.36 14.32
C ALA A 819 -53.54 10.76 14.31
N SER A 820 -53.94 10.04 15.36
CA SER A 820 -55.24 9.39 15.40
C SER A 820 -56.39 10.36 15.70
N GLY A 821 -57.63 9.94 15.40
CA GLY A 821 -58.83 10.69 15.72
C GLY A 821 -59.30 10.56 17.18
N HIS A 822 -58.54 9.90 18.06
CA HIS A 822 -58.94 9.70 19.45
C HIS A 822 -58.91 11.04 20.23
N PRO A 823 -59.92 11.39 21.05
CA PRO A 823 -59.97 12.68 21.74
C PRO A 823 -58.76 12.97 22.65
N GLN A 824 -58.10 11.94 23.19
CA GLN A 824 -56.89 12.07 24.02
C GLN A 824 -55.59 11.83 23.24
N ALA A 825 -55.65 11.67 21.91
CA ALA A 825 -54.48 11.38 21.07
C ALA A 825 -53.32 12.37 21.30
N VAL A 826 -53.64 13.66 21.49
CA VAL A 826 -52.65 14.73 21.70
C VAL A 826 -52.21 14.85 23.15
N THR A 827 -53.10 14.53 24.11
CA THR A 827 -52.90 14.84 25.53
C THR A 827 -52.39 13.66 26.36
N ILE A 828 -52.61 12.41 25.93
CA ILE A 828 -52.16 11.24 26.70
C ILE A 828 -50.62 11.20 26.79
N PRO A 829 -50.05 11.14 28.00
CA PRO A 829 -48.62 10.93 28.16
C PRO A 829 -48.17 9.59 27.55
N ILE A 830 -47.20 9.64 26.64
CA ILE A 830 -46.50 8.46 26.12
C ILE A 830 -45.07 8.51 26.64
N ILE A 831 -44.67 7.50 27.39
CA ILE A 831 -43.36 7.39 28.03
C ILE A 831 -42.61 6.25 27.37
N ALA A 832 -41.47 6.58 26.75
CA ALA A 832 -40.61 5.61 26.10
C ALA A 832 -39.85 4.77 27.14
N THR A 833 -39.76 3.46 26.96
CA THR A 833 -38.76 2.63 27.66
C THR A 833 -37.66 2.26 26.69
N THR A 834 -36.39 2.50 27.06
CA THR A 834 -35.27 2.36 26.12
C THR A 834 -34.16 1.48 26.71
N ALA A 835 -33.61 0.55 25.93
CA ALA A 835 -32.49 -0.30 26.36
C ALA A 835 -31.16 0.47 26.51
N ASN A 836 -31.00 1.59 25.82
CA ASN A 836 -29.89 2.51 25.99
C ASN A 836 -30.42 3.94 26.13
N ALA A 837 -29.91 4.69 27.10
CA ALA A 837 -30.16 6.13 27.26
C ALA A 837 -29.34 6.96 26.24
N PHE A 838 -29.45 6.64 24.95
CA PHE A 838 -28.76 7.40 23.89
C PHE A 838 -29.60 8.58 23.40
N ASN A 839 -28.95 9.72 23.17
CA ASN A 839 -29.61 10.95 22.73
C ASN A 839 -30.29 10.87 21.35
N ASP A 840 -29.86 9.98 20.46
CA ASP A 840 -30.52 9.78 19.17
C ASP A 840 -31.92 9.17 19.38
N ASP A 841 -32.04 8.18 20.27
CA ASP A 841 -33.30 7.52 20.60
C ASP A 841 -34.24 8.47 21.38
N ILE A 842 -33.71 9.29 22.29
CA ILE A 842 -34.49 10.29 23.05
C ILE A 842 -35.00 11.40 22.13
N SER A 843 -34.14 11.93 21.26
CA SER A 843 -34.52 12.99 20.30
C SER A 843 -35.54 12.46 19.29
N ALA A 844 -35.37 11.22 18.81
CA ALA A 844 -36.33 10.55 17.95
C ALA A 844 -37.66 10.27 18.67
N ALA A 845 -37.63 9.91 19.95
CA ALA A 845 -38.82 9.70 20.78
C ALA A 845 -39.64 10.98 20.94
N LEU A 846 -38.98 12.08 21.31
CA LEU A 846 -39.62 13.41 21.41
C LEU A 846 -40.17 13.87 20.06
N ALA A 847 -39.41 13.71 18.97
CA ALA A 847 -39.84 14.05 17.61
C ALA A 847 -41.02 13.19 17.13
N ALA A 848 -41.14 11.94 17.61
CA ALA A 848 -42.29 11.06 17.36
C ALA A 848 -43.53 11.42 18.19
N GLY A 849 -43.42 12.37 19.13
CA GLY A 849 -44.52 12.86 19.96
C GLY A 849 -44.61 12.22 21.36
N MET A 850 -43.57 11.53 21.83
CA MET A 850 -43.49 11.03 23.21
C MET A 850 -43.17 12.17 24.20
N ASN A 851 -43.52 12.00 25.47
CA ASN A 851 -43.43 13.05 26.49
C ASN A 851 -42.22 12.89 27.41
N ALA A 852 -41.78 11.66 27.66
CA ALA A 852 -40.64 11.35 28.51
C ALA A 852 -40.03 10.00 28.10
N HIS A 853 -38.88 9.67 28.69
CA HIS A 853 -38.22 8.38 28.51
C HIS A 853 -37.73 7.82 29.86
N VAL A 854 -37.58 6.50 29.93
CA VAL A 854 -37.04 5.76 31.07
C VAL A 854 -36.09 4.68 30.54
N SER A 855 -34.90 4.58 31.10
CA SER A 855 -33.91 3.56 30.72
C SER A 855 -34.24 2.20 31.33
N LYS A 856 -33.92 1.13 30.60
CA LYS A 856 -33.91 -0.25 31.12
C LYS A 856 -32.50 -0.58 31.66
N PRO A 857 -32.36 -1.27 32.81
CA PRO A 857 -33.42 -1.82 33.67
C PRO A 857 -34.17 -0.71 34.42
N LEU A 858 -35.49 -0.88 34.56
CA LEU A 858 -36.40 0.13 35.11
C LEU A 858 -36.11 0.41 36.59
N ASP A 859 -35.71 1.63 36.92
CA ASP A 859 -35.69 2.12 38.30
C ASP A 859 -37.13 2.47 38.71
N VAL A 860 -37.66 1.77 39.72
CA VAL A 860 -39.03 1.91 40.22
C VAL A 860 -39.31 3.31 40.74
N ALA A 861 -38.37 3.92 41.45
CA ALA A 861 -38.54 5.24 42.05
C ALA A 861 -38.48 6.34 40.98
N GLN A 862 -37.64 6.18 39.96
CA GLN A 862 -37.61 7.09 38.81
C GLN A 862 -38.87 6.96 37.97
N LEU A 863 -39.30 5.73 37.65
CA LEU A 863 -40.49 5.44 36.86
C LEU A 863 -41.76 6.00 37.52
N CYS A 864 -41.94 5.80 38.82
CA CYS A 864 -43.10 6.33 39.55
C CYS A 864 -43.14 7.87 39.55
N ARG A 865 -41.99 8.54 39.71
CA ARG A 865 -41.91 10.00 39.64
C ARG A 865 -42.29 10.52 38.26
N ILE A 866 -41.68 9.98 37.20
CA ILE A 866 -41.94 10.42 35.81
C ILE A 866 -43.41 10.21 35.43
N LEU A 867 -43.97 9.04 35.76
CA LEU A 867 -45.39 8.76 35.52
C LEU A 867 -46.29 9.77 36.24
N THR A 868 -46.06 10.00 37.54
CA THR A 868 -46.87 10.92 38.34
C THR A 868 -46.79 12.35 37.81
N ASP A 869 -45.60 12.82 37.44
CA ASP A 869 -45.38 14.16 36.91
C ASP A 869 -46.01 14.36 35.53
N CYS A 870 -45.89 13.36 34.64
CA CYS A 870 -46.48 13.43 33.30
C CYS A 870 -48.00 13.38 33.33
N ILE A 871 -48.59 12.51 34.17
CA ILE A 871 -50.05 12.41 34.32
C ILE A 871 -50.62 13.72 34.87
N ARG A 872 -50.02 14.28 35.93
CA ARG A 872 -50.47 15.56 36.52
C ARG A 872 -50.33 16.75 35.58
N ARG A 873 -49.37 16.73 34.66
CA ARG A 873 -49.20 17.77 33.62
C ARG A 873 -50.27 17.66 32.53
N ALA A 874 -50.73 16.46 32.20
CA ALA A 874 -51.78 16.24 31.20
C ALA A 874 -53.18 16.58 31.73
N GLU A 875 -53.39 16.60 33.05
CA GLU A 875 -54.64 17.01 33.70
C GLU A 875 -54.80 18.54 33.82
N ARG A 876 -53.73 19.31 33.56
CA ARG A 876 -53.74 20.78 33.54
C ARG A 876 -53.87 21.30 32.12
#